data_AF-A0A818XD66-F1
#
_entry.id   AF-A0A818XD66-F1
#
_cell.length_a   1.000
_cell.length_b   1.000
_cell.length_c   1.000
_cell.angle_alpha   90.00
_cell.angle_beta   90.00
_cell.angle_gamma   90.00
#
_symmetry.space_group_name_H-M   'P 1'
#
loop_
_entity.id
_entity.type
_entity.pdbx_description
1 polymer ?
#
loop_
_entity_poly.entity_id
_entity_poly.type
_entity_poly.pdbx_seq_one_letter_code
_entity_poly.pdbx_strand_id
1 'polypeptide(L)'
;DNELFLDYLHKLIENHSSESIVFDLLQIYCKQNLDQHEKVLKLLENENKQENLPIQQTNQLLHILKLFPDSILTAEIIYKAIIKKAILFFESSNENNQNIDEWMLSFEQCTTRLLTQIKSEIDLYDLTKHLLKCFKIFTINSISLLKALIQFFVSQESFDQKHLSKLFANFLKHKNFLEQLSSLNCLILVDILSLFVSHYDSKQSSITIECSKHFPMLLSIYNPTLSKTNQHTLACMYTYEKHGYSMKSAFVWGEAALKLYSTTTDAKNVLLQASKLEQIMSLLDDRMMMKSILFYPVTRRLRTIEPSVFEEGDHIYDPAYLIPVFYHSLGSENVVKCQQFVEKHCLAYCLMALSSRCGLLRAVVYNCLARFEQHLVTQKFYCKEQILTMLTLLKQSIKKSNLKLAPIVALFLSKLVDLFTHPESKMYRTITRFLLKQPYIDLVHIPLFGELFHSSSTEYKYERGWILNLLKHGIKDSIDYTLCTKAYVFKTLMTFYNCSLCDDSTKIEILNVFHSTSKLQDVLMSLLFDYGFLLWLQILIKNCSSESLKILSLIIKNLGLRLQSIDNQVQLLEFDCLLMLFIRRLKNETTISSSIADNVMSTIVKYQERLKLSVNIQQIKHIADYSTIVKKTSLLSCFC
;
A
#
# COMPACT_ATOMS: atom_id res chain seq x y z
N ASP A 1 41.76 15.14 -44.34
CA ASP A 1 41.07 14.06 -45.07
C ASP A 1 40.25 13.19 -44.15
N ASN A 2 38.96 13.05 -44.45
CA ASN A 2 37.97 12.38 -43.60
C ASN A 2 38.21 10.87 -43.47
N GLU A 3 38.82 10.22 -44.45
CA GLU A 3 39.12 8.78 -44.40
C GLU A 3 40.30 8.46 -43.48
N LEU A 4 41.32 9.31 -43.44
CA LEU A 4 42.47 9.15 -42.52
C LEU A 4 42.06 9.31 -41.05
N PHE A 5 41.09 10.17 -40.75
CA PHE A 5 40.56 10.33 -39.40
C PHE A 5 39.71 9.13 -38.95
N LEU A 6 38.93 8.55 -39.87
CA LEU A 6 38.12 7.35 -39.61
C LEU A 6 39.00 6.09 -39.45
N ASP A 7 40.07 5.97 -40.24
CA ASP A 7 41.04 4.87 -40.13
C ASP A 7 41.87 4.98 -38.84
N TYR A 8 42.15 6.20 -38.40
CA TYR A 8 42.76 6.49 -37.10
C TYR A 8 41.85 6.11 -35.93
N LEU A 9 40.55 6.46 -35.98
CA LEU A 9 39.56 6.06 -34.97
C LEU A 9 39.40 4.53 -34.89
N HIS A 10 39.36 3.84 -36.02
CA HIS A 10 39.31 2.38 -36.06
C HIS A 10 40.50 1.71 -35.35
N LYS A 11 41.72 2.18 -35.65
CA LYS A 11 42.94 1.70 -34.99
C LYS A 11 43.00 2.09 -33.51
N LEU A 12 42.34 3.16 -33.09
CA LEU A 12 42.28 3.58 -31.69
C LEU A 12 41.31 2.72 -30.87
N ILE A 13 40.17 2.33 -31.47
CA ILE A 13 39.19 1.41 -30.88
C ILE A 13 39.75 0.00 -30.75
N GLU A 14 40.56 -0.46 -31.70
CA GLU A 14 41.22 -1.78 -31.61
C GLU A 14 42.32 -1.84 -30.53
N ASN A 15 42.95 -0.72 -30.19
CA ASN A 15 44.15 -0.70 -29.35
C ASN A 15 43.97 -0.12 -27.93
N HIS A 16 42.89 0.62 -27.63
CA HIS A 16 42.71 1.27 -26.32
C HIS A 16 41.38 0.92 -25.65
N SER A 17 41.45 0.42 -24.41
CA SER A 17 40.34 0.10 -23.51
C SER A 17 39.73 1.31 -22.80
N SER A 18 40.13 2.53 -23.15
CA SER A 18 39.64 3.77 -22.53
C SER A 18 38.51 4.37 -23.36
N GLU A 19 37.28 3.93 -23.08
CA GLU A 19 36.06 4.35 -23.78
C GLU A 19 35.88 5.88 -23.81
N SER A 20 36.29 6.61 -22.77
CA SER A 20 36.03 8.06 -22.67
C SER A 20 36.70 8.90 -23.77
N ILE A 21 37.91 8.54 -24.20
CA ILE A 21 38.69 9.32 -25.18
C ILE A 21 38.10 9.19 -26.59
N VAL A 22 37.62 8.00 -26.93
CA VAL A 22 36.93 7.73 -28.20
C VAL A 22 35.62 8.50 -28.26
N PHE A 23 34.92 8.62 -27.14
CA PHE A 23 33.66 9.35 -27.01
C PHE A 23 33.83 10.88 -27.12
N ASP A 24 34.85 11.45 -26.50
CA ASP A 24 35.12 12.90 -26.60
C ASP A 24 35.50 13.30 -28.04
N LEU A 25 36.21 12.44 -28.77
CA LEU A 25 36.55 12.66 -30.18
C LEU A 25 35.34 12.55 -31.10
N LEU A 26 34.44 11.60 -30.85
CA LEU A 26 33.15 11.48 -31.57
C LEU A 26 32.22 12.67 -31.29
N GLN A 27 32.25 13.22 -30.06
CA GLN A 27 31.47 14.40 -29.68
C GLN A 27 31.94 15.67 -30.39
N ILE A 28 33.25 15.82 -30.59
CA ILE A 28 33.83 16.92 -31.36
C ILE A 28 33.48 16.78 -32.85
N TYR A 29 33.51 15.56 -33.38
CA TYR A 29 33.23 15.28 -34.79
C TYR A 29 31.74 15.48 -35.16
N CYS A 30 30.82 14.94 -34.36
CA CYS A 30 29.37 15.06 -34.61
C CYS A 30 28.83 16.50 -34.43
N LYS A 31 29.48 17.34 -33.61
CA LYS A 31 29.07 18.75 -33.46
C LYS A 31 29.26 19.59 -34.72
N GLN A 32 30.04 19.13 -35.70
CA GLN A 32 30.47 19.95 -36.83
C GLN A 32 29.73 19.69 -38.14
N ASN A 33 29.01 18.57 -38.34
CA ASN A 33 28.29 18.30 -39.60
C ASN A 33 27.09 17.34 -39.44
N LEU A 34 25.90 17.75 -39.88
CA LEU A 34 24.65 16.96 -39.87
C LEU A 34 24.65 15.75 -40.82
N ASP A 35 25.34 15.84 -41.97
CA ASP A 35 25.41 14.77 -43.00
C ASP A 35 26.34 13.60 -42.62
N GLN A 36 27.10 13.71 -41.53
CA GLN A 36 28.11 12.71 -41.13
C GLN A 36 27.56 11.65 -40.15
N HIS A 37 26.34 11.81 -39.66
CA HIS A 37 25.66 10.84 -38.79
C HIS A 37 25.40 9.50 -39.48
N GLU A 38 25.08 9.50 -40.77
CA GLU A 38 24.82 8.28 -41.56
C GLU A 38 26.07 7.38 -41.72
N LYS A 39 27.27 7.96 -41.71
CA LYS A 39 28.53 7.22 -41.83
C LYS A 39 28.96 6.57 -40.50
N VAL A 40 28.71 7.25 -39.38
CA VAL A 40 28.93 6.68 -38.02
C VAL A 40 27.99 5.49 -37.78
N LEU A 41 26.77 5.53 -38.32
CA LEU A 41 25.83 4.42 -38.29
C LEU A 41 26.29 3.19 -39.08
N LYS A 42 26.82 3.37 -40.30
CA LYS A 42 27.41 2.27 -41.09
C LYS A 42 28.59 1.59 -40.41
N LEU A 43 29.36 2.33 -39.61
CA LEU A 43 30.48 1.80 -38.82
C LEU A 43 30.01 0.98 -37.61
N LEU A 44 28.88 1.35 -37.00
CA LEU A 44 28.24 0.59 -35.92
C LEU A 44 27.44 -0.63 -36.43
N GLU A 45 27.08 -0.65 -37.71
CA GLU A 45 26.38 -1.75 -38.39
C GLU A 45 27.30 -2.89 -38.87
N ASN A 46 28.64 -2.75 -38.84
CA ASN A 46 29.54 -3.79 -39.33
C ASN A 46 29.32 -5.14 -38.62
N GLU A 47 28.84 -6.11 -39.41
CA GLU A 47 28.44 -7.47 -39.02
C GLU A 47 29.66 -8.37 -38.75
N ASN A 48 30.28 -8.26 -37.59
CA ASN A 48 31.24 -9.28 -37.15
C ASN A 48 30.49 -10.47 -36.51
N LYS A 49 30.46 -11.58 -37.26
CA LYS A 49 29.83 -12.87 -36.96
C LYS A 49 30.49 -13.61 -35.77
N GLN A 50 30.30 -13.13 -34.54
CA GLN A 50 30.63 -13.90 -33.34
C GLN A 50 29.50 -13.82 -32.30
N GLU A 51 29.20 -14.98 -31.70
CA GLU A 51 27.95 -15.30 -30.97
C GLU A 51 27.69 -14.48 -29.68
N ASN A 52 28.63 -13.65 -29.21
CA ASN A 52 28.50 -12.85 -27.97
C ASN A 52 28.60 -11.32 -28.12
N LEU A 53 28.83 -10.78 -29.33
CA LEU A 53 28.89 -9.33 -29.55
C LEU A 53 27.56 -8.54 -29.42
N PRO A 54 26.34 -9.11 -29.60
CA PRO A 54 25.14 -8.28 -29.65
C PRO A 54 24.85 -7.51 -28.37
N ILE A 55 25.07 -8.10 -27.19
CA ILE A 55 24.83 -7.47 -25.88
C ILE A 55 25.83 -6.35 -25.61
N GLN A 56 27.13 -6.58 -25.88
CA GLN A 56 28.17 -5.57 -25.66
C GLN A 56 27.98 -4.36 -26.58
N GLN A 57 27.69 -4.62 -27.87
CA GLN A 57 27.41 -3.55 -28.83
C GLN A 57 26.13 -2.78 -28.50
N THR A 58 25.07 -3.46 -28.04
CA THR A 58 23.84 -2.78 -27.62
C THR A 58 24.01 -2.02 -26.31
N ASN A 59 24.80 -2.50 -25.34
CA ASN A 59 25.15 -1.76 -24.12
C ASN A 59 25.98 -0.51 -24.43
N GLN A 60 26.93 -0.61 -25.36
CA GLN A 60 27.68 0.54 -25.86
C GLN A 60 26.74 1.57 -26.49
N LEU A 61 25.85 1.14 -27.39
CA LEU A 61 24.82 2.00 -28.00
C LEU A 61 23.87 2.64 -26.97
N LEU A 62 23.49 1.90 -25.92
CA LEU A 62 22.70 2.39 -24.79
C LEU A 62 23.45 3.46 -23.98
N HIS A 63 24.77 3.31 -23.79
CA HIS A 63 25.62 4.34 -23.18
C HIS A 63 25.69 5.62 -24.05
N ILE A 64 25.76 5.48 -25.38
CA ILE A 64 25.72 6.64 -26.30
C ILE A 64 24.38 7.39 -26.17
N LEU A 65 23.27 6.67 -26.14
CA LEU A 65 21.94 7.27 -25.95
C LEU A 65 21.79 8.00 -24.61
N LYS A 66 22.46 7.56 -23.54
CA LYS A 66 22.45 8.25 -22.25
C LYS A 66 23.16 9.61 -22.28
N LEU A 67 24.14 9.78 -23.18
CA LEU A 67 24.97 10.99 -23.28
C LEU A 67 24.39 12.06 -24.24
N PHE A 68 23.51 11.67 -25.18
CA PHE A 68 22.92 12.57 -26.17
C PHE A 68 21.37 12.54 -26.12
N PRO A 69 20.73 13.13 -25.10
CA PRO A 69 19.27 13.11 -24.93
C PRO A 69 18.49 14.10 -25.82
N ASP A 70 19.14 15.07 -26.46
CA ASP A 70 18.45 16.25 -27.03
C ASP A 70 18.35 16.24 -28.58
N SER A 71 19.00 15.30 -29.26
CA SER A 71 19.01 15.21 -30.73
C SER A 71 18.07 14.12 -31.24
N ILE A 72 16.87 14.52 -31.66
CA ILE A 72 15.76 13.63 -32.07
C ILE A 72 16.16 12.68 -33.22
N LEU A 73 16.86 13.20 -34.24
CA LEU A 73 17.25 12.42 -35.43
C LEU A 73 18.28 11.32 -35.14
N THR A 74 19.31 11.61 -34.35
CA THR A 74 20.34 10.62 -34.01
C THR A 74 19.82 9.59 -33.01
N ALA A 75 18.98 10.02 -32.08
CA ALA A 75 18.31 9.14 -31.14
C ALA A 75 17.41 8.11 -31.85
N GLU A 76 16.66 8.54 -32.88
CA GLU A 76 15.80 7.66 -33.66
C GLU A 76 16.59 6.57 -34.41
N ILE A 77 17.71 6.93 -35.04
CA ILE A 77 18.50 5.97 -35.82
C ILE A 77 19.29 5.02 -34.93
N ILE A 78 19.86 5.51 -33.83
CA ILE A 78 20.52 4.65 -32.83
C ILE A 78 19.50 3.68 -32.22
N TYR A 79 18.27 4.13 -31.95
CA TYR A 79 17.22 3.28 -31.43
C TYR A 79 16.78 2.20 -32.44
N LYS A 80 16.65 2.54 -33.73
CA LYS A 80 16.39 1.57 -34.83
C LYS A 80 17.50 0.50 -34.92
N ALA A 81 18.76 0.89 -34.79
CA ALA A 81 19.90 -0.04 -34.80
C ALA A 81 19.90 -0.99 -33.58
N ILE A 82 19.58 -0.47 -32.39
CA ILE A 82 19.45 -1.29 -31.17
C ILE A 82 18.31 -2.30 -31.31
N ILE A 83 17.15 -1.89 -31.83
CA ILE A 83 15.99 -2.79 -32.05
C ILE A 83 16.35 -3.93 -33.01
N LYS A 84 17.00 -3.61 -34.15
CA LYS A 84 17.40 -4.62 -35.15
C LYS A 84 18.38 -5.64 -34.56
N LYS A 85 19.38 -5.17 -33.79
CA LYS A 85 20.35 -6.05 -33.11
C LYS A 85 19.72 -6.85 -31.96
N ALA A 86 18.78 -6.26 -31.23
CA ALA A 86 18.03 -6.96 -30.19
C ALA A 86 17.20 -8.11 -30.79
N ILE A 87 16.48 -7.87 -31.89
CA ILE A 87 15.70 -8.90 -32.59
C ILE A 87 16.61 -10.06 -33.04
N LEU A 88 17.76 -9.77 -33.65
CA LEU A 88 18.72 -10.79 -34.07
C LEU A 88 19.27 -11.62 -32.89
N PHE A 89 19.57 -10.97 -31.76
CA PHE A 89 20.02 -11.66 -30.54
C PHE A 89 18.93 -12.56 -29.93
N PHE A 90 17.68 -12.11 -29.97
CA PHE A 90 16.53 -12.86 -29.49
C PHE A 90 16.19 -14.06 -30.37
N GLU A 91 16.54 -14.04 -31.66
CA GLU A 91 16.43 -15.20 -32.54
C GLU A 91 17.53 -16.25 -32.32
N SER A 92 18.71 -15.85 -31.81
CA SER A 92 19.89 -16.73 -31.67
C SER A 92 20.12 -17.30 -30.27
N SER A 93 19.45 -16.79 -29.23
CA SER A 93 19.76 -17.15 -27.83
C SER A 93 18.96 -18.36 -27.31
N ASN A 94 19.65 -19.50 -27.19
CA ASN A 94 19.21 -20.64 -26.38
C ASN A 94 19.81 -20.50 -24.96
N GLU A 95 18.95 -20.21 -23.99
CA GLU A 95 19.05 -20.52 -22.55
C GLU A 95 20.31 -20.04 -21.78
N ASN A 96 20.06 -19.22 -20.74
CA ASN A 96 20.96 -18.85 -19.64
C ASN A 96 22.10 -17.87 -19.94
N ASN A 97 21.81 -16.57 -19.93
CA ASN A 97 22.84 -15.53 -19.81
C ASN A 97 22.49 -14.55 -18.68
N GLN A 98 23.33 -14.50 -17.64
CA GLN A 98 23.26 -13.52 -16.54
C GLN A 98 23.33 -12.05 -17.04
N ASN A 99 23.93 -11.83 -18.22
CA ASN A 99 24.05 -10.52 -18.85
C ASN A 99 22.72 -9.98 -19.43
N ILE A 100 21.66 -10.80 -19.50
CA ILE A 100 20.36 -10.37 -20.02
C ILE A 100 19.71 -9.36 -19.06
N ASP A 101 19.82 -9.53 -17.74
CA ASP A 101 19.11 -8.66 -16.80
C ASP A 101 19.69 -7.23 -16.73
N GLU A 102 21.01 -7.09 -16.79
CA GLU A 102 21.70 -5.80 -16.86
C GLU A 102 21.42 -5.08 -18.18
N TRP A 103 21.36 -5.85 -19.27
CA TRP A 103 20.95 -5.35 -20.58
C TRP A 103 19.51 -4.87 -20.57
N MET A 104 18.57 -5.67 -20.03
CA MET A 104 17.15 -5.33 -19.94
C MET A 104 16.91 -4.07 -19.10
N LEU A 105 17.64 -3.90 -17.99
CA LEU A 105 17.54 -2.71 -17.13
C LEU A 105 18.04 -1.45 -17.86
N SER A 106 19.16 -1.58 -18.58
CA SER A 106 19.72 -0.48 -19.38
C SER A 106 18.79 -0.11 -20.54
N PHE A 107 18.22 -1.12 -21.20
CA PHE A 107 17.25 -0.95 -22.28
C PHE A 107 15.95 -0.31 -21.79
N GLU A 108 15.42 -0.71 -20.63
CA GLU A 108 14.24 -0.09 -20.00
C GLU A 108 14.46 1.41 -19.72
N GLN A 109 15.60 1.78 -19.13
CA GLN A 109 15.91 3.19 -18.81
C GLN A 109 16.02 4.06 -20.07
N CYS A 110 16.52 3.51 -21.17
CA CYS A 110 16.64 4.24 -22.43
C CYS A 110 15.31 4.29 -23.19
N THR A 111 14.57 3.19 -23.25
CA THR A 111 13.23 3.13 -23.88
C THR A 111 12.27 4.09 -23.20
N THR A 112 12.17 4.09 -21.86
CA THR A 112 11.28 5.01 -21.12
C THR A 112 11.57 6.49 -21.38
N ARG A 113 12.84 6.87 -21.59
CA ARG A 113 13.23 8.24 -21.94
C ARG A 113 12.92 8.58 -23.40
N LEU A 114 13.24 7.69 -24.32
CA LEU A 114 13.07 7.92 -25.77
C LEU A 114 11.61 7.89 -26.22
N LEU A 115 10.78 7.04 -25.60
CA LEU A 115 9.35 6.95 -25.86
C LEU A 115 8.60 8.26 -25.50
N THR A 116 9.19 9.15 -24.71
CA THR A 116 8.62 10.50 -24.44
C THR A 116 8.96 11.54 -25.51
N GLN A 117 9.97 11.29 -26.35
CA GLN A 117 10.53 12.26 -27.29
C GLN A 117 10.31 11.90 -28.78
N ILE A 118 10.12 10.61 -29.11
CA ILE A 118 10.05 10.13 -30.50
C ILE A 118 8.59 9.94 -30.95
N LYS A 119 8.23 10.52 -32.09
CA LYS A 119 6.86 10.52 -32.65
C LYS A 119 6.65 9.71 -33.94
N SER A 120 7.64 8.98 -34.48
CA SER A 120 7.51 8.42 -35.84
C SER A 120 8.10 7.01 -36.02
N GLU A 121 7.31 6.19 -36.73
CA GLU A 121 7.70 5.05 -37.59
C GLU A 121 8.85 4.14 -37.11
N ILE A 122 8.61 3.43 -36.00
CA ILE A 122 9.45 2.31 -35.59
C ILE A 122 8.56 1.06 -35.48
N ASP A 123 8.94 -0.04 -36.14
CA ASP A 123 8.26 -1.35 -36.13
C ASP A 123 8.37 -2.05 -34.75
N LEU A 124 7.75 -1.43 -33.74
CA LEU A 124 7.71 -1.92 -32.37
C LEU A 124 6.85 -3.21 -32.24
N TYR A 125 6.05 -3.55 -33.25
CA TYR A 125 5.27 -4.80 -33.28
C TYR A 125 6.18 -6.05 -33.36
N ASP A 126 7.24 -6.01 -34.16
CA ASP A 126 8.17 -7.14 -34.23
C ASP A 126 9.04 -7.22 -32.97
N LEU A 127 9.42 -6.09 -32.37
CA LEU A 127 10.07 -6.09 -31.07
C LEU A 127 9.18 -6.74 -30.00
N THR A 128 7.90 -6.37 -29.91
CA THR A 128 6.97 -6.98 -28.94
C THR A 128 6.72 -8.45 -29.21
N LYS A 129 6.63 -8.88 -30.47
CA LYS A 129 6.48 -10.28 -30.86
C LYS A 129 7.72 -11.13 -30.54
N HIS A 130 8.93 -10.57 -30.73
CA HIS A 130 10.18 -11.24 -30.40
C HIS A 130 10.45 -11.23 -28.89
N LEU A 131 10.16 -10.12 -28.21
CA LEU A 131 10.11 -10.09 -26.75
C LEU A 131 9.20 -11.21 -26.25
N LEU A 132 7.94 -11.30 -26.74
CA LEU A 132 6.95 -12.37 -26.47
C LEU A 132 7.45 -13.79 -26.72
N LYS A 133 8.31 -14.03 -27.72
CA LYS A 133 8.96 -15.34 -27.94
C LYS A 133 10.06 -15.63 -26.92
N CYS A 134 10.75 -14.60 -26.44
CA CYS A 134 11.84 -14.69 -25.46
C CYS A 134 11.37 -14.64 -23.99
N PHE A 135 10.05 -14.52 -23.74
CA PHE A 135 9.39 -14.65 -22.42
C PHE A 135 9.59 -16.02 -21.73
N LYS A 136 10.50 -16.87 -22.20
CA LYS A 136 10.94 -18.04 -21.43
C LYS A 136 11.64 -17.62 -20.12
N ILE A 137 12.32 -16.47 -20.11
CA ILE A 137 13.00 -15.91 -18.93
C ILE A 137 12.21 -14.70 -18.44
N PHE A 138 11.21 -14.92 -17.60
CA PHE A 138 10.51 -13.82 -16.93
C PHE A 138 11.39 -13.24 -15.81
N THR A 139 12.10 -12.15 -16.11
CA THR A 139 12.76 -11.32 -15.09
C THR A 139 12.00 -10.01 -14.88
N ILE A 140 12.15 -9.35 -13.73
CA ILE A 140 11.41 -8.12 -13.36
C ILE A 140 11.50 -7.06 -14.46
N ASN A 141 12.69 -6.92 -15.05
CA ASN A 141 13.03 -5.95 -16.07
C ASN A 141 12.33 -6.25 -17.43
N SER A 142 12.00 -7.51 -17.71
CA SER A 142 11.24 -7.90 -18.91
C SER A 142 9.78 -7.47 -18.84
N ILE A 143 9.19 -7.53 -17.66
CA ILE A 143 7.79 -7.20 -17.44
C ILE A 143 7.62 -5.67 -17.38
N SER A 144 8.56 -4.95 -16.77
CA SER A 144 8.57 -3.48 -16.74
C SER A 144 8.77 -2.88 -18.14
N LEU A 145 9.67 -3.47 -18.95
CA LEU A 145 9.85 -3.08 -20.34
C LEU A 145 8.57 -3.31 -21.16
N LEU A 146 7.91 -4.47 -21.00
CA LEU A 146 6.64 -4.74 -21.68
C LEU A 146 5.56 -3.73 -21.27
N LYS A 147 5.49 -3.37 -19.97
CA LYS A 147 4.59 -2.31 -19.49
C LYS A 147 4.88 -0.96 -20.15
N ALA A 148 6.14 -0.53 -20.22
CA ALA A 148 6.53 0.73 -20.84
C ALA A 148 6.21 0.76 -22.35
N LEU A 149 6.46 -0.34 -23.05
CA LEU A 149 6.12 -0.50 -24.46
C LEU A 149 4.61 -0.44 -24.68
N ILE A 150 3.81 -1.19 -23.89
CA ILE A 150 2.35 -1.16 -23.97
C ILE A 150 1.81 0.24 -23.70
N GLN A 151 2.32 0.93 -22.68
CA GLN A 151 1.91 2.30 -22.37
C GLN A 151 2.20 3.27 -23.52
N PHE A 152 3.31 3.09 -24.23
CA PHE A 152 3.61 3.85 -25.45
C PHE A 152 2.65 3.51 -26.60
N PHE A 153 2.37 2.23 -26.87
CA PHE A 153 1.38 1.86 -27.88
C PHE A 153 -0.01 2.41 -27.58
N VAL A 154 -0.41 2.42 -26.31
CA VAL A 154 -1.69 3.01 -25.86
C VAL A 154 -1.72 4.52 -26.10
N SER A 155 -0.57 5.20 -25.98
CA SER A 155 -0.47 6.64 -26.21
C SER A 155 -0.44 7.03 -27.69
N GLN A 156 -0.14 6.10 -28.60
CA GLN A 156 -0.12 6.35 -30.04
C GLN A 156 -1.52 6.11 -30.65
N GLU A 157 -2.19 7.18 -31.06
CA GLU A 157 -3.55 7.10 -31.62
C GLU A 157 -3.64 6.28 -32.92
N SER A 158 -2.53 6.00 -33.60
CA SER A 158 -2.45 5.38 -34.94
C SER A 158 -2.20 3.86 -34.95
N PHE A 159 -2.02 3.19 -33.82
CA PHE A 159 -1.64 1.77 -33.81
C PHE A 159 -2.83 0.82 -34.07
N ASP A 160 -2.63 -0.18 -34.95
CA ASP A 160 -3.68 -1.13 -35.35
C ASP A 160 -4.18 -2.01 -34.19
N GLN A 161 -5.47 -1.88 -33.83
CA GLN A 161 -6.13 -2.60 -32.73
C GLN A 161 -6.07 -4.14 -32.86
N LYS A 162 -5.99 -4.67 -34.09
CA LYS A 162 -5.86 -6.11 -34.37
C LYS A 162 -4.50 -6.67 -33.94
N HIS A 163 -3.47 -5.82 -33.90
CA HIS A 163 -2.13 -6.20 -33.51
C HIS A 163 -2.00 -6.24 -31.99
N LEU A 164 -2.56 -5.26 -31.27
CA LEU A 164 -2.62 -5.26 -29.79
C LEU A 164 -3.44 -6.43 -29.23
N SER A 165 -4.56 -6.79 -29.86
CA SER A 165 -5.37 -7.93 -29.42
C SER A 165 -4.69 -9.28 -29.65
N LYS A 166 -3.93 -9.44 -30.74
CA LYS A 166 -3.09 -10.63 -30.97
C LYS A 166 -1.94 -10.71 -29.97
N LEU A 167 -1.28 -9.59 -29.66
CA LEU A 167 -0.24 -9.54 -28.63
C LEU A 167 -0.79 -9.94 -27.25
N PHE A 168 -1.97 -9.42 -26.90
CA PHE A 168 -2.67 -9.78 -25.67
C PHE A 168 -3.01 -11.28 -25.63
N ALA A 169 -3.60 -11.82 -26.70
CA ALA A 169 -3.93 -13.24 -26.80
C ALA A 169 -2.69 -14.14 -26.72
N ASN A 170 -1.56 -13.72 -27.28
CA ASN A 170 -0.30 -14.47 -27.23
C ASN A 170 0.36 -14.41 -25.84
N PHE A 171 0.34 -13.25 -25.18
CA PHE A 171 0.82 -13.07 -23.81
C PHE A 171 0.06 -13.99 -22.83
N LEU A 172 -1.26 -14.05 -22.98
CA LEU A 172 -2.14 -14.85 -22.14
C LEU A 172 -2.03 -16.36 -22.38
N LYS A 173 -1.66 -16.79 -23.60
CA LYS A 173 -1.46 -18.21 -23.94
C LYS A 173 -0.07 -18.73 -23.55
N HIS A 174 0.83 -17.88 -23.07
CA HIS A 174 2.19 -18.27 -22.78
C HIS A 174 2.26 -19.15 -21.51
N LYS A 175 2.88 -20.34 -21.60
CA LYS A 175 2.91 -21.33 -20.51
C LYS A 175 3.49 -20.78 -19.20
N ASN A 176 4.56 -19.99 -19.29
CA ASN A 176 5.23 -19.42 -18.11
C ASN A 176 4.43 -18.30 -17.44
N PHE A 177 3.44 -17.69 -18.11
CA PHE A 177 2.60 -16.65 -17.50
C PHE A 177 1.76 -17.21 -16.35
N LEU A 178 1.28 -18.46 -16.48
CA LEU A 178 0.53 -19.16 -15.43
C LEU A 178 1.41 -19.47 -14.20
N GLU A 179 2.64 -19.93 -14.42
CA GLU A 179 3.60 -20.27 -13.35
C GLU A 179 4.15 -19.01 -12.64
N GLN A 180 4.30 -17.92 -13.39
CA GLN A 180 4.84 -16.65 -12.92
C GLN A 180 3.83 -15.79 -12.16
N LEU A 181 2.54 -15.92 -12.48
CA LEU A 181 1.49 -15.24 -11.74
C LEU A 181 1.32 -15.76 -10.31
N SER A 182 1.71 -17.02 -10.06
CA SER A 182 1.83 -17.56 -8.70
C SER A 182 3.08 -17.09 -7.94
N SER A 183 4.11 -16.57 -8.62
CA SER A 183 5.39 -16.18 -8.01
C SER A 183 5.62 -14.67 -7.98
N LEU A 184 5.69 -14.10 -6.77
CA LEU A 184 6.31 -12.83 -6.32
C LEU A 184 6.07 -11.50 -7.07
N ASN A 185 5.72 -11.45 -8.37
CA ASN A 185 5.69 -10.22 -9.19
C ASN A 185 4.30 -9.89 -9.77
N CYS A 186 3.26 -10.06 -8.96
CA CYS A 186 1.86 -9.82 -9.36
C CYS A 186 1.57 -8.36 -9.74
N LEU A 187 2.24 -7.35 -9.17
CA LEU A 187 1.86 -5.94 -9.36
C LEU A 187 1.98 -5.50 -10.83
N ILE A 188 3.13 -5.74 -11.46
CA ILE A 188 3.42 -5.26 -12.82
C ILE A 188 2.55 -6.02 -13.82
N LEU A 189 2.31 -7.31 -13.60
CA LEU A 189 1.43 -8.11 -14.44
C LEU A 189 -0.03 -7.65 -14.35
N VAL A 190 -0.48 -7.29 -13.16
CA VAL A 190 -1.82 -6.72 -12.94
C VAL A 190 -1.90 -5.30 -13.54
N ASP A 191 -0.85 -4.48 -13.44
CA ASP A 191 -0.76 -3.17 -14.10
C ASP A 191 -0.91 -3.32 -15.62
N ILE A 192 -0.22 -4.29 -16.21
CA ILE A 192 -0.32 -4.61 -17.64
C ILE A 192 -1.77 -5.00 -18.00
N LEU A 193 -2.40 -5.89 -17.23
CA LEU A 193 -3.79 -6.28 -17.45
C LEU A 193 -4.74 -5.07 -17.32
N SER A 194 -4.49 -4.16 -16.38
CA SER A 194 -5.28 -2.94 -16.18
C SER A 194 -5.17 -2.00 -17.38
N LEU A 195 -3.96 -1.84 -17.94
CA LEU A 195 -3.66 -1.01 -19.12
C LEU A 195 -4.33 -1.58 -20.36
N PHE A 196 -4.30 -2.91 -20.52
CA PHE A 196 -5.00 -3.55 -21.62
C PHE A 196 -6.51 -3.29 -21.53
N VAL A 197 -7.12 -3.54 -20.36
CA VAL A 197 -8.57 -3.35 -20.17
C VAL A 197 -8.98 -1.88 -20.32
N SER A 198 -8.19 -0.92 -19.85
CA SER A 198 -8.49 0.51 -20.01
C SER A 198 -8.37 1.00 -21.46
N HIS A 199 -7.46 0.42 -22.26
CA HIS A 199 -7.34 0.76 -23.67
C HIS A 199 -8.52 0.21 -24.50
N TYR A 200 -9.07 -0.95 -24.15
CA TYR A 200 -10.29 -1.45 -24.80
C TYR A 200 -11.50 -0.51 -24.60
N ASP A 201 -11.53 0.28 -23.51
CA ASP A 201 -12.59 1.24 -23.18
C ASP A 201 -12.54 2.51 -24.08
N SER A 202 -11.35 2.92 -24.56
CA SER A 202 -11.18 4.20 -25.28
C SER A 202 -11.55 4.15 -26.77
N LYS A 203 -11.63 2.96 -27.38
CA LYS A 203 -12.00 2.80 -28.79
C LYS A 203 -12.86 1.56 -28.97
N GLN A 204 -14.13 1.76 -29.31
CA GLN A 204 -15.07 0.71 -29.72
C GLN A 204 -14.39 -0.24 -30.70
N SER A 205 -13.96 -1.41 -30.21
CA SER A 205 -13.41 -2.47 -31.04
C SER A 205 -14.20 -3.74 -30.76
N SER A 206 -14.68 -4.32 -31.86
CA SER A 206 -15.45 -5.56 -31.94
C SER A 206 -14.57 -6.78 -31.63
N ILE A 207 -14.01 -6.86 -30.43
CA ILE A 207 -13.24 -8.00 -29.95
C ILE A 207 -13.75 -8.37 -28.56
N THR A 208 -14.44 -9.51 -28.47
CA THR A 208 -14.87 -10.12 -27.22
C THR A 208 -13.65 -10.69 -26.49
N ILE A 209 -13.23 -10.05 -25.40
CA ILE A 209 -12.26 -10.65 -24.47
C ILE A 209 -12.93 -11.91 -23.89
N GLU A 210 -12.30 -13.09 -24.00
CA GLU A 210 -12.77 -14.33 -23.36
C GLU A 210 -12.57 -14.26 -21.83
N CYS A 211 -13.26 -13.39 -21.10
CA CYS A 211 -13.01 -13.22 -19.66
C CYS A 211 -13.38 -14.46 -18.81
N SER A 212 -14.01 -15.49 -19.41
CA SER A 212 -14.34 -16.76 -18.75
C SER A 212 -13.12 -17.52 -18.23
N LYS A 213 -11.95 -17.40 -18.86
CA LYS A 213 -10.69 -18.05 -18.38
C LYS A 213 -9.88 -17.15 -17.45
N HIS A 214 -10.01 -15.83 -17.60
CA HIS A 214 -9.14 -14.82 -16.97
C HIS A 214 -9.61 -14.50 -15.56
N PHE A 215 -10.93 -14.47 -15.38
CA PHE A 215 -11.53 -14.11 -14.11
C PHE A 215 -11.29 -15.16 -13.01
N PRO A 216 -11.46 -16.48 -13.25
CA PRO A 216 -11.02 -17.53 -12.32
C PRO A 216 -9.54 -17.43 -11.94
N MET A 217 -8.70 -17.08 -12.92
CA MET A 217 -7.26 -16.93 -12.71
C MET A 217 -6.96 -15.74 -11.79
N LEU A 218 -7.57 -14.58 -12.03
CA LEU A 218 -7.41 -13.43 -11.15
C LEU A 218 -7.90 -13.72 -9.73
N LEU A 219 -9.03 -14.43 -9.58
CA LEU A 219 -9.52 -14.87 -8.27
C LEU A 219 -8.58 -15.84 -7.57
N SER A 220 -7.86 -16.67 -8.33
CA SER A 220 -6.92 -17.63 -7.74
C SER A 220 -5.69 -17.00 -7.12
N ILE A 221 -5.24 -15.89 -7.70
CA ILE A 221 -4.06 -15.16 -7.25
C ILE A 221 -4.45 -14.16 -6.16
N TYR A 222 -5.70 -13.68 -6.22
CA TYR A 222 -6.21 -12.70 -5.29
C TYR A 222 -6.30 -13.29 -3.89
N ASN A 223 -5.58 -12.67 -2.97
CA ASN A 223 -5.86 -12.78 -1.55
C ASN A 223 -6.57 -11.48 -1.14
N PRO A 224 -7.63 -11.54 -0.30
CA PRO A 224 -8.44 -10.38 0.04
C PRO A 224 -7.72 -9.44 1.03
N THR A 225 -6.44 -9.17 0.85
CA THR A 225 -5.65 -8.29 1.73
C THR A 225 -5.54 -6.88 1.15
N LEU A 226 -5.14 -5.91 1.98
CA LEU A 226 -4.87 -4.54 1.57
C LEU A 226 -3.46 -4.34 1.00
N SER A 227 -2.77 -5.40 0.58
CA SER A 227 -1.49 -5.25 -0.13
C SER A 227 -1.70 -4.41 -1.40
N LYS A 228 -0.65 -3.72 -1.86
CA LYS A 228 -0.72 -2.94 -3.11
C LYS A 228 -1.08 -3.82 -4.31
N THR A 229 -0.58 -5.05 -4.32
CA THR A 229 -0.85 -6.03 -5.37
C THR A 229 -2.34 -6.38 -5.41
N ASN A 230 -2.92 -6.75 -4.27
CA ASN A 230 -4.31 -7.17 -4.17
C ASN A 230 -5.27 -6.02 -4.42
N GLN A 231 -4.99 -4.81 -3.92
CA GLN A 231 -5.79 -3.62 -4.26
C GLN A 231 -5.86 -3.40 -5.77
N HIS A 232 -4.73 -3.59 -6.47
CA HIS A 232 -4.69 -3.44 -7.90
C HIS A 232 -5.36 -4.60 -8.64
N THR A 233 -5.22 -5.84 -8.15
CA THR A 233 -5.94 -7.00 -8.69
C THR A 233 -7.44 -6.82 -8.61
N LEU A 234 -7.94 -6.28 -7.49
CA LEU A 234 -9.34 -5.95 -7.30
C LEU A 234 -9.78 -4.82 -8.25
N ALA A 235 -8.95 -3.80 -8.45
CA ALA A 235 -9.22 -2.74 -9.41
C ALA A 235 -9.38 -3.30 -10.85
N CYS A 236 -8.52 -4.25 -11.24
CA CYS A 236 -8.66 -4.97 -12.49
C CYS A 236 -9.97 -5.77 -12.55
N MET A 237 -10.32 -6.52 -11.51
CA MET A 237 -11.60 -7.24 -11.48
C MET A 237 -12.80 -6.29 -11.66
N TYR A 238 -12.74 -5.10 -11.06
CA TYR A 238 -13.78 -4.09 -11.22
C TYR A 238 -13.85 -3.52 -12.63
N THR A 239 -12.71 -3.37 -13.32
CA THR A 239 -12.74 -3.00 -14.75
C THR A 239 -13.36 -4.12 -15.58
N TYR A 240 -13.06 -5.40 -15.32
CA TYR A 240 -13.76 -6.51 -15.98
C TYR A 240 -15.27 -6.49 -15.75
N GLU A 241 -15.73 -6.17 -14.53
CA GLU A 241 -17.17 -6.07 -14.21
C GLU A 241 -17.87 -4.96 -15.00
N LYS A 242 -17.24 -3.79 -15.15
CA LYS A 242 -17.78 -2.70 -15.98
C LYS A 242 -18.01 -3.12 -17.43
N HIS A 243 -17.19 -4.01 -17.96
CA HIS A 243 -17.25 -4.49 -19.35
C HIS A 243 -18.24 -5.66 -19.54
N GLY A 244 -19.19 -5.85 -18.61
CA GLY A 244 -20.34 -6.75 -18.80
C GLY A 244 -20.17 -8.15 -18.23
N TYR A 245 -19.03 -8.47 -17.62
CA TYR A 245 -18.87 -9.74 -16.88
C TYR A 245 -19.48 -9.61 -15.49
N SER A 246 -20.64 -10.24 -15.29
CA SER A 246 -21.34 -10.16 -14.01
C SER A 246 -20.57 -10.90 -12.91
N MET A 247 -20.00 -10.15 -11.98
CA MET A 247 -19.22 -10.63 -10.83
C MET A 247 -20.08 -11.31 -9.74
N LYS A 248 -21.33 -11.67 -10.07
CA LYS A 248 -22.32 -12.25 -9.15
C LYS A 248 -21.91 -13.61 -8.58
N SER A 249 -20.88 -14.27 -9.12
CA SER A 249 -20.43 -15.60 -8.71
C SER A 249 -19.09 -15.62 -7.99
N ALA A 250 -18.42 -14.48 -7.78
CA ALA A 250 -17.02 -14.37 -7.39
C ALA A 250 -16.74 -14.38 -5.87
N PHE A 251 -17.33 -15.32 -5.14
CA PHE A 251 -17.30 -15.33 -3.66
C PHE A 251 -16.08 -16.02 -3.06
N VAL A 252 -15.40 -16.84 -3.85
CA VAL A 252 -14.26 -17.65 -3.40
C VAL A 252 -12.99 -17.12 -4.05
N TRP A 253 -11.92 -17.04 -3.25
CA TRP A 253 -10.61 -16.54 -3.63
C TRP A 253 -9.51 -17.57 -3.35
N GLY A 254 -8.30 -17.34 -3.85
CA GLY A 254 -7.15 -18.21 -3.63
C GLY A 254 -7.26 -19.56 -4.36
N GLU A 255 -6.52 -20.56 -3.88
CA GLU A 255 -6.51 -21.92 -4.47
C GLU A 255 -7.89 -22.60 -4.51
N ALA A 256 -8.79 -22.22 -3.59
CA ALA A 256 -10.17 -22.70 -3.57
C ALA A 256 -10.94 -22.22 -4.81
N ALA A 257 -10.61 -21.03 -5.35
CA ALA A 257 -11.21 -20.51 -6.57
C ALA A 257 -10.79 -21.34 -7.79
N LEU A 258 -9.51 -21.77 -7.88
CA LEU A 258 -9.06 -22.62 -9.00
C LEU A 258 -9.89 -23.88 -9.10
N LYS A 259 -10.13 -24.57 -7.98
CA LYS A 259 -10.89 -25.83 -7.97
C LYS A 259 -12.34 -25.64 -8.39
N LEU A 260 -12.99 -24.57 -7.93
CA LEU A 260 -14.40 -24.30 -8.19
C LEU A 260 -14.66 -23.82 -9.62
N TYR A 261 -13.86 -22.87 -10.11
CA TYR A 261 -14.11 -22.22 -11.39
C TYR A 261 -13.42 -22.91 -12.59
N SER A 262 -12.43 -23.79 -12.38
CA SER A 262 -11.82 -24.56 -13.47
C SER A 262 -12.68 -25.74 -13.95
N THR A 263 -13.56 -26.25 -13.10
CA THR A 263 -14.31 -27.50 -13.33
C THR A 263 -15.70 -27.27 -13.92
N THR A 264 -16.18 -26.03 -13.99
CA THR A 264 -17.57 -25.71 -14.32
C THR A 264 -17.66 -24.74 -15.49
N THR A 265 -17.95 -25.27 -16.67
CA THR A 265 -18.24 -24.50 -17.89
C THR A 265 -19.56 -23.72 -17.80
N ASP A 266 -20.44 -24.10 -16.87
CA ASP A 266 -21.77 -23.49 -16.69
C ASP A 266 -21.80 -22.52 -15.51
N ALA A 267 -21.92 -21.21 -15.81
CA ALA A 267 -22.02 -20.12 -14.84
C ALA A 267 -23.18 -20.29 -13.82
N LYS A 268 -24.24 -21.03 -14.16
CA LYS A 268 -25.37 -21.32 -13.25
C LYS A 268 -25.01 -22.31 -12.14
N ASN A 269 -24.19 -23.31 -12.42
CA ASN A 269 -23.77 -24.31 -11.43
C ASN A 269 -22.72 -23.75 -10.47
N VAL A 270 -21.86 -22.85 -10.96
CA VAL A 270 -20.92 -22.07 -10.13
C VAL A 270 -21.66 -21.23 -9.09
N LEU A 271 -22.73 -20.52 -9.48
CA LEU A 271 -23.54 -19.69 -8.57
C LEU A 271 -24.16 -20.49 -7.42
N LEU A 272 -24.59 -21.73 -7.70
CA LEU A 272 -25.19 -22.63 -6.71
C LEU A 272 -24.15 -23.27 -5.77
N GLN A 273 -22.90 -23.39 -6.20
CA GLN A 273 -21.82 -23.98 -5.38
C GLN A 273 -21.05 -22.92 -4.58
N ALA A 274 -20.76 -21.75 -5.18
CA ALA A 274 -20.08 -20.63 -4.53
C ALA A 274 -20.95 -19.87 -3.52
N SER A 275 -22.26 -20.08 -3.50
CA SER A 275 -23.22 -19.45 -2.57
C SER A 275 -23.24 -20.06 -1.17
N LYS A 276 -22.50 -21.14 -0.91
CA LYS A 276 -22.43 -21.72 0.44
C LYS A 276 -21.53 -20.86 1.33
N LEU A 277 -22.17 -20.04 2.17
CA LEU A 277 -21.53 -19.29 3.25
C LEU A 277 -20.52 -20.11 4.06
N GLU A 278 -20.75 -21.40 4.23
CA GLU A 278 -19.82 -22.31 4.91
C GLU A 278 -18.43 -22.34 4.26
N GLN A 279 -18.34 -22.31 2.92
CA GLN A 279 -17.07 -22.29 2.21
C GLN A 279 -16.36 -20.96 2.41
N ILE A 280 -17.08 -19.84 2.30
CA ILE A 280 -16.53 -18.50 2.56
C ILE A 280 -16.02 -18.41 4.00
N MET A 281 -16.80 -18.89 4.96
CA MET A 281 -16.44 -18.89 6.38
C MET A 281 -15.22 -19.78 6.68
N SER A 282 -15.00 -20.84 5.91
CA SER A 282 -13.80 -21.69 6.05
C SER A 282 -12.52 -21.01 5.56
N LEU A 283 -12.63 -20.02 4.65
CA LEU A 283 -11.49 -19.27 4.10
C LEU A 283 -11.10 -18.07 4.98
N LEU A 284 -11.94 -17.68 5.92
CA LEU A 284 -11.68 -16.56 6.83
C LEU A 284 -10.86 -17.01 8.04
N ASP A 285 -9.74 -16.33 8.25
CA ASP A 285 -8.92 -16.45 9.45
C ASP A 285 -9.41 -15.48 10.52
N ASP A 286 -9.73 -16.03 11.69
CA ASP A 286 -10.25 -15.31 12.85
C ASP A 286 -9.25 -14.25 13.34
N ARG A 287 -7.95 -14.58 13.35
CA ARG A 287 -6.91 -13.65 13.81
C ARG A 287 -6.76 -12.47 12.87
N MET A 288 -6.80 -12.75 11.57
CA MET A 288 -6.73 -11.72 10.54
C MET A 288 -7.97 -10.83 10.55
N MET A 289 -9.17 -11.39 10.75
CA MET A 289 -10.40 -10.62 10.88
C MET A 289 -10.36 -9.67 12.08
N MET A 290 -9.90 -10.16 13.24
CA MET A 290 -9.74 -9.34 14.44
C MET A 290 -8.74 -8.21 14.23
N LYS A 291 -7.59 -8.48 13.60
CA LYS A 291 -6.65 -7.41 13.20
C LYS A 291 -7.30 -6.42 12.25
N SER A 292 -8.10 -6.89 11.32
CA SER A 292 -8.79 -6.05 10.33
C SER A 292 -9.81 -5.11 10.96
N ILE A 293 -10.44 -5.51 12.07
CA ILE A 293 -11.32 -4.64 12.86
C ILE A 293 -10.48 -3.57 13.59
N LEU A 294 -9.42 -3.99 14.28
CA LEU A 294 -8.54 -3.09 15.05
C LEU A 294 -7.83 -2.05 14.15
N PHE A 295 -7.39 -2.44 12.96
CA PHE A 295 -6.65 -1.60 12.01
C PHE A 295 -7.45 -1.24 10.74
N TYR A 296 -8.78 -1.30 10.84
CA TYR A 296 -9.70 -0.94 9.75
C TYR A 296 -9.31 0.35 8.99
N PRO A 297 -9.24 0.32 7.64
CA PRO A 297 -8.80 1.44 6.81
C PRO A 297 -9.95 2.43 6.52
N VAL A 298 -10.10 3.44 7.37
CA VAL A 298 -11.21 4.42 7.29
C VAL A 298 -11.28 5.19 5.95
N THR A 299 -10.15 5.38 5.28
CA THR A 299 -10.05 6.10 3.99
C THR A 299 -10.26 5.22 2.76
N ARG A 300 -10.26 3.89 2.91
CA ARG A 300 -10.47 2.94 1.80
C ARG A 300 -11.85 3.16 1.19
N ARG A 301 -11.91 3.35 -0.13
CA ARG A 301 -13.16 3.47 -0.90
C ARG A 301 -13.52 2.14 -1.53
N LEU A 302 -14.82 1.92 -1.78
CA LEU A 302 -15.31 0.71 -2.44
C LEU A 302 -14.74 0.52 -3.86
N ARG A 303 -14.55 1.63 -4.58
CA ARG A 303 -14.02 1.65 -5.95
C ARG A 303 -12.80 2.56 -5.98
N THR A 304 -11.62 1.97 -6.16
CA THR A 304 -10.38 2.71 -6.42
C THR A 304 -9.62 2.02 -7.53
N ILE A 305 -9.03 2.82 -8.40
CA ILE A 305 -8.13 2.33 -9.46
C ILE A 305 -6.69 2.34 -8.95
N GLU A 306 -6.33 3.37 -8.16
CA GLU A 306 -4.99 3.53 -7.61
C GLU A 306 -4.84 2.84 -6.24
N PRO A 307 -3.72 2.13 -6.00
CA PRO A 307 -3.43 1.51 -4.73
C PRO A 307 -3.04 2.56 -3.69
N SER A 308 -3.55 2.38 -2.48
CA SER A 308 -3.27 3.24 -1.31
C SER A 308 -2.45 2.49 -0.27
N VAL A 309 -1.58 3.22 0.43
CA VAL A 309 -0.73 2.62 1.49
C VAL A 309 -1.49 2.62 2.80
N PHE A 310 -1.61 1.44 3.41
CA PHE A 310 -2.21 1.25 4.73
C PHE A 310 -1.22 0.59 5.68
N GLU A 311 -1.33 0.92 6.96
CA GLU A 311 -0.59 0.23 8.02
C GLU A 311 -1.06 -1.23 8.10
N GLU A 312 -0.12 -2.17 8.24
CA GLU A 312 -0.41 -3.62 8.31
C GLU A 312 -1.23 -4.16 7.10
N GLY A 313 -1.15 -3.49 5.93
CA GLY A 313 -2.00 -3.82 4.78
C GLY A 313 -1.90 -5.27 4.30
N ASP A 314 -0.74 -5.90 4.42
CA ASP A 314 -0.55 -7.31 4.03
C ASP A 314 -1.23 -8.30 4.99
N HIS A 315 -1.58 -7.86 6.21
CA HIS A 315 -2.15 -8.67 7.28
C HIS A 315 -3.58 -8.28 7.65
N ILE A 316 -4.24 -7.47 6.82
CA ILE A 316 -5.60 -6.99 7.03
C ILE A 316 -6.44 -7.25 5.78
N TYR A 317 -7.69 -7.61 5.97
CA TYR A 317 -8.64 -7.81 4.90
C TYR A 317 -9.13 -6.50 4.26
N ASP A 318 -9.29 -6.50 2.93
CA ASP A 318 -9.82 -5.36 2.17
C ASP A 318 -11.36 -5.27 2.29
N PRO A 319 -11.90 -4.20 2.91
CA PRO A 319 -13.34 -4.03 3.02
C PRO A 319 -14.02 -3.79 1.68
N ALA A 320 -13.29 -3.33 0.65
CA ALA A 320 -13.84 -3.14 -0.68
C ALA A 320 -14.25 -4.46 -1.36
N TYR A 321 -13.63 -5.59 -0.97
CA TYR A 321 -13.99 -6.92 -1.46
C TYR A 321 -14.88 -7.67 -0.48
N LEU A 322 -14.50 -7.74 0.81
CA LEU A 322 -15.24 -8.54 1.79
C LEU A 322 -16.67 -8.06 2.04
N ILE A 323 -16.91 -6.74 2.07
CA ILE A 323 -18.25 -6.21 2.35
C ILE A 323 -19.24 -6.58 1.22
N PRO A 324 -18.91 -6.41 -0.08
CA PRO A 324 -19.73 -6.96 -1.16
C PRO A 324 -19.94 -8.46 -1.08
N VAL A 325 -18.92 -9.25 -0.74
CA VAL A 325 -19.07 -10.70 -0.54
C VAL A 325 -20.10 -11.00 0.56
N PHE A 326 -20.04 -10.28 1.69
CA PHE A 326 -21.03 -10.41 2.77
C PHE A 326 -22.43 -9.96 2.34
N TYR A 327 -22.53 -8.89 1.57
CA TYR A 327 -23.81 -8.40 1.06
C TYR A 327 -24.52 -9.45 0.23
N HIS A 328 -23.80 -10.06 -0.70
CA HIS A 328 -24.35 -11.11 -1.57
C HIS A 328 -24.59 -12.42 -0.83
N SER A 329 -23.70 -12.78 0.10
CA SER A 329 -23.86 -14.01 0.88
C SER A 329 -25.08 -13.96 1.80
N LEU A 330 -25.42 -12.78 2.33
CA LEU A 330 -26.63 -12.51 3.12
C LEU A 330 -27.91 -12.32 2.28
N GLY A 331 -27.89 -12.58 0.97
CA GLY A 331 -29.08 -12.53 0.12
C GLY A 331 -30.22 -13.40 0.66
N SER A 332 -31.47 -13.01 0.42
CA SER A 332 -32.67 -13.74 0.88
C SER A 332 -32.78 -15.17 0.31
N GLU A 333 -32.09 -15.44 -0.80
CA GLU A 333 -32.04 -16.73 -1.47
C GLU A 333 -31.12 -17.74 -0.77
N ASN A 334 -30.21 -17.27 0.08
CA ASN A 334 -29.19 -18.13 0.71
C ASN A 334 -29.59 -18.54 2.12
N VAL A 335 -29.26 -19.78 2.49
CA VAL A 335 -29.39 -20.26 3.87
C VAL A 335 -28.13 -19.87 4.65
N VAL A 336 -28.27 -18.95 5.59
CA VAL A 336 -27.13 -18.38 6.34
C VAL A 336 -27.12 -18.87 7.77
N LYS A 337 -26.07 -19.56 8.24
CA LYS A 337 -25.87 -19.83 9.67
C LYS A 337 -25.37 -18.57 10.38
N CYS A 338 -26.25 -17.83 11.05
CA CYS A 338 -25.93 -16.55 11.69
C CYS A 338 -24.90 -16.71 12.81
N GLN A 339 -24.96 -17.81 13.56
CA GLN A 339 -23.98 -18.10 14.62
C GLN A 339 -22.55 -18.14 14.07
N GLN A 340 -22.32 -18.88 12.98
CA GLN A 340 -21.00 -18.98 12.35
C GLN A 340 -20.52 -17.61 11.82
N PHE A 341 -21.43 -16.81 11.24
CA PHE A 341 -21.12 -15.45 10.78
C PHE A 341 -20.67 -14.53 11.93
N VAL A 342 -21.24 -14.71 13.13
CA VAL A 342 -20.87 -13.97 14.34
C VAL A 342 -19.55 -14.48 14.91
N GLU A 343 -19.38 -15.79 15.03
CA GLU A 343 -18.16 -16.43 15.56
C GLU A 343 -16.93 -16.12 14.70
N LYS A 344 -17.09 -16.00 13.38
CA LYS A 344 -16.04 -15.56 12.43
C LYS A 344 -15.84 -14.04 12.38
N HIS A 345 -16.35 -13.30 13.37
CA HIS A 345 -16.22 -11.85 13.49
C HIS A 345 -16.73 -11.03 12.28
N CYS A 346 -17.56 -11.62 11.40
CA CYS A 346 -18.02 -10.94 10.17
C CYS A 346 -19.03 -9.82 10.50
N LEU A 347 -19.88 -10.04 11.50
CA LEU A 347 -20.79 -9.00 12.01
C LEU A 347 -20.01 -7.84 12.64
N ALA A 348 -19.01 -8.15 13.46
CA ALA A 348 -18.14 -7.16 14.08
C ALA A 348 -17.40 -6.32 13.01
N TYR A 349 -16.94 -6.96 11.94
CA TYR A 349 -16.34 -6.27 10.79
C TYR A 349 -17.33 -5.35 10.06
N CYS A 350 -18.57 -5.79 9.84
CA CYS A 350 -19.62 -4.94 9.25
C CYS A 350 -19.90 -3.71 10.13
N LEU A 351 -20.01 -3.86 11.45
CA LEU A 351 -20.20 -2.74 12.36
C LEU A 351 -19.04 -1.74 12.31
N MET A 352 -17.80 -2.24 12.24
CA MET A 352 -16.62 -1.40 12.08
C MET A 352 -16.66 -0.62 10.75
N ALA A 353 -17.14 -1.27 9.68
CA ALA A 353 -17.21 -0.69 8.34
C ALA A 353 -18.18 0.51 8.20
N LEU A 354 -19.14 0.67 9.13
CA LEU A 354 -19.97 1.88 9.23
C LEU A 354 -19.17 3.17 9.49
N SER A 355 -17.92 3.03 9.96
CA SER A 355 -17.00 4.15 10.17
C SER A 355 -16.28 4.63 8.90
N SER A 356 -16.40 3.92 7.77
CA SER A 356 -15.73 4.28 6.52
C SER A 356 -16.09 5.69 6.04
N ARG A 357 -15.12 6.43 5.48
CA ARG A 357 -15.39 7.73 4.83
C ARG A 357 -16.19 7.58 3.53
N CYS A 358 -16.13 6.41 2.87
CA CYS A 358 -16.83 6.15 1.62
C CYS A 358 -18.33 5.92 1.85
N GLY A 359 -19.18 6.80 1.33
CA GLY A 359 -20.64 6.68 1.47
C GLY A 359 -21.23 5.43 0.80
N LEU A 360 -20.68 5.00 -0.34
CA LEU A 360 -21.15 3.79 -1.02
C LEU A 360 -20.88 2.54 -0.18
N LEU A 361 -19.69 2.44 0.40
CA LEU A 361 -19.32 1.31 1.26
C LEU A 361 -20.25 1.24 2.47
N ARG A 362 -20.48 2.37 3.15
CA ARG A 362 -21.43 2.44 4.27
C ARG A 362 -22.85 2.04 3.88
N ALA A 363 -23.33 2.43 2.70
CA ALA A 363 -24.66 2.06 2.22
C ALA A 363 -24.79 0.54 2.02
N VAL A 364 -23.76 -0.11 1.45
CA VAL A 364 -23.73 -1.58 1.33
C VAL A 364 -23.74 -2.23 2.71
N VAL A 365 -22.94 -1.73 3.66
CA VAL A 365 -22.90 -2.23 5.04
C VAL A 365 -24.26 -2.13 5.73
N TYR A 366 -24.96 -0.99 5.61
CA TYR A 366 -26.30 -0.84 6.17
C TYR A 366 -27.27 -1.88 5.61
N ASN A 367 -27.19 -2.17 4.31
CA ASN A 367 -27.98 -3.22 3.69
C ASN A 367 -27.56 -4.63 4.16
N CYS A 368 -26.26 -4.87 4.39
CA CYS A 368 -25.78 -6.12 5.00
C CYS A 368 -26.41 -6.33 6.38
N LEU A 369 -26.44 -5.30 7.23
CA LEU A 369 -27.02 -5.38 8.56
C LEU A 369 -28.54 -5.64 8.51
N ALA A 370 -29.25 -4.97 7.60
CA ALA A 370 -30.67 -5.19 7.39
C ALA A 370 -30.98 -6.63 6.92
N ARG A 371 -30.17 -7.17 6.00
CA ARG A 371 -30.30 -8.57 5.54
C ARG A 371 -29.95 -9.56 6.65
N PHE A 372 -28.88 -9.31 7.40
CA PHE A 372 -28.47 -10.16 8.52
C PHE A 372 -29.58 -10.27 9.57
N GLU A 373 -30.24 -9.16 9.90
CA GLU A 373 -31.35 -9.16 10.85
C GLU A 373 -32.56 -9.98 10.36
N GLN A 374 -32.87 -9.96 9.06
CA GLN A 374 -33.92 -10.82 8.49
C GLN A 374 -33.62 -12.31 8.74
N HIS A 375 -32.34 -12.71 8.60
CA HIS A 375 -31.90 -14.08 8.91
C HIS A 375 -31.89 -14.37 10.42
N LEU A 376 -31.68 -13.38 11.28
CA LEU A 376 -31.71 -13.57 12.74
C LEU A 376 -33.08 -13.97 13.27
N VAL A 377 -34.18 -13.47 12.66
CA VAL A 377 -35.54 -13.71 13.15
C VAL A 377 -35.83 -15.20 13.26
N THR A 378 -35.43 -15.99 12.26
CA THR A 378 -35.75 -17.42 12.12
C THR A 378 -34.83 -18.35 12.92
N GLN A 379 -33.68 -17.85 13.40
CA GLN A 379 -32.66 -18.69 14.04
C GLN A 379 -32.68 -18.61 15.56
N LYS A 380 -32.09 -19.61 16.22
CA LYS A 380 -31.92 -19.65 17.68
C LYS A 380 -30.47 -20.02 18.01
N PHE A 381 -29.78 -19.17 18.74
CA PHE A 381 -28.43 -19.39 19.28
C PHE A 381 -28.18 -18.48 20.49
N TYR A 382 -27.15 -18.79 21.29
CA TYR A 382 -26.92 -18.20 22.62
C TYR A 382 -26.92 -16.66 22.66
N CYS A 383 -26.25 -16.00 21.71
CA CYS A 383 -26.05 -14.54 21.70
C CYS A 383 -27.14 -13.75 20.97
N LYS A 384 -28.19 -14.41 20.48
CA LYS A 384 -29.17 -13.81 19.56
C LYS A 384 -29.80 -12.55 20.15
N GLU A 385 -30.29 -12.63 21.39
CA GLU A 385 -31.05 -11.55 22.01
C GLU A 385 -30.18 -10.31 22.25
N GLN A 386 -28.93 -10.49 22.66
CA GLN A 386 -27.97 -9.40 22.85
C GLN A 386 -27.66 -8.70 21.51
N ILE A 387 -27.46 -9.49 20.44
CA ILE A 387 -27.21 -8.96 19.09
C ILE A 387 -28.44 -8.22 18.57
N LEU A 388 -29.63 -8.80 18.70
CA LEU A 388 -30.88 -8.17 18.26
C LEU A 388 -31.14 -6.87 19.02
N THR A 389 -30.92 -6.86 20.33
CA THR A 389 -31.02 -5.66 21.17
C THR A 389 -30.05 -4.60 20.69
N MET A 390 -28.76 -4.94 20.52
CA MET A 390 -27.75 -3.99 20.03
C MET A 390 -28.09 -3.42 18.65
N LEU A 391 -28.52 -4.26 17.69
CA LEU A 391 -28.93 -3.80 16.36
C LEU A 391 -30.16 -2.89 16.43
N THR A 392 -31.12 -3.19 17.31
CA THR A 392 -32.31 -2.36 17.54
C THR A 392 -31.93 -1.01 18.14
N LEU A 393 -31.08 -0.98 19.17
CA LEU A 393 -30.57 0.25 19.76
C LEU A 393 -29.81 1.09 18.72
N LEU A 394 -28.98 0.45 17.90
CA LEU A 394 -28.23 1.12 16.85
C LEU A 394 -29.16 1.75 15.82
N LYS A 395 -30.19 1.04 15.37
CA LYS A 395 -31.22 1.57 14.47
C LYS A 395 -31.91 2.80 15.04
N GLN A 396 -32.31 2.76 16.31
CA GLN A 396 -32.95 3.91 16.98
C GLN A 396 -32.00 5.11 17.13
N SER A 397 -30.69 4.87 17.10
CA SER A 397 -29.66 5.91 17.22
C SER A 397 -29.37 6.64 15.90
N ILE A 398 -29.70 6.04 14.75
CA ILE A 398 -29.39 6.58 13.43
C ILE A 398 -30.46 7.59 13.01
N LYS A 399 -30.11 8.89 13.10
CA LYS A 399 -31.00 10.00 12.74
C LYS A 399 -30.95 10.40 11.27
N LYS A 400 -29.88 10.02 10.55
CA LYS A 400 -29.62 10.42 9.15
C LYS A 400 -29.38 9.18 8.31
N SER A 401 -29.89 9.18 7.08
CA SER A 401 -29.58 8.14 6.10
C SER A 401 -28.08 8.06 5.85
N ASN A 402 -27.57 6.82 5.79
CA ASN A 402 -26.15 6.55 5.52
C ASN A 402 -25.17 7.31 6.45
N LEU A 403 -25.56 7.46 7.72
CA LEU A 403 -24.75 8.10 8.76
C LEU A 403 -23.38 7.43 8.86
N LYS A 404 -22.35 8.23 9.02
CA LYS A 404 -21.01 7.73 9.34
C LYS A 404 -20.86 7.66 10.84
N LEU A 405 -20.56 6.48 11.37
CA LEU A 405 -20.22 6.34 12.79
C LEU A 405 -18.80 6.84 13.04
N ALA A 406 -18.56 7.39 14.22
CA ALA A 406 -17.19 7.63 14.67
C ALA A 406 -16.48 6.26 14.80
N PRO A 407 -15.28 6.07 14.20
CA PRO A 407 -14.51 4.84 14.32
C PRO A 407 -14.42 4.28 15.75
N ILE A 408 -14.29 5.13 16.77
CA ILE A 408 -14.25 4.69 18.16
C ILE A 408 -15.56 4.03 18.62
N VAL A 409 -16.71 4.57 18.19
CA VAL A 409 -18.04 4.04 18.49
C VAL A 409 -18.28 2.76 17.69
N ALA A 410 -17.88 2.74 16.42
CA ALA A 410 -17.98 1.55 15.58
C ALA A 410 -17.16 0.39 16.16
N LEU A 411 -15.92 0.65 16.59
CA LEU A 411 -15.07 -0.33 17.24
C LEU A 411 -15.64 -0.82 18.58
N PHE A 412 -16.26 0.07 19.36
CA PHE A 412 -16.96 -0.30 20.58
C PHE A 412 -18.05 -1.34 20.27
N LEU A 413 -18.89 -1.09 19.28
CA LEU A 413 -19.95 -2.02 18.86
C LEU A 413 -19.39 -3.35 18.34
N SER A 414 -18.31 -3.32 17.55
CA SER A 414 -17.61 -4.53 17.11
C SER A 414 -17.14 -5.38 18.29
N LYS A 415 -16.52 -4.75 19.30
CA LYS A 415 -16.09 -5.44 20.52
C LYS A 415 -17.24 -6.00 21.35
N LEU A 416 -18.43 -5.39 21.32
CA LEU A 416 -19.60 -5.94 22.00
C LEU A 416 -20.00 -7.29 21.42
N VAL A 417 -19.96 -7.43 20.09
CA VAL A 417 -20.26 -8.69 19.40
C VAL A 417 -19.31 -9.80 19.87
N ASP A 418 -18.03 -9.49 19.95
CA ASP A 418 -17.02 -10.44 20.45
C ASP A 418 -17.25 -10.80 21.92
N LEU A 419 -17.76 -9.86 22.73
CA LEU A 419 -18.04 -10.13 24.14
C LEU A 419 -19.33 -10.94 24.34
N PHE A 420 -20.29 -10.84 23.43
CA PHE A 420 -21.50 -11.67 23.50
C PHE A 420 -21.19 -13.15 23.32
N THR A 421 -20.23 -13.50 22.45
CA THR A 421 -19.78 -14.88 22.25
C THR A 421 -18.96 -15.43 23.40
N HIS A 422 -18.50 -14.58 24.33
CA HIS A 422 -17.64 -14.96 25.46
C HIS A 422 -18.24 -14.51 26.81
N PRO A 423 -19.25 -15.23 27.34
CA PRO A 423 -19.90 -14.87 28.60
C PRO A 423 -19.00 -14.96 29.84
N GLU A 424 -17.90 -15.71 29.76
CA GLU A 424 -16.84 -15.80 30.78
C GLU A 424 -16.10 -14.47 31.02
N SER A 425 -16.28 -13.49 30.13
CA SER A 425 -15.59 -12.21 30.23
C SER A 425 -16.06 -11.38 31.43
N LYS A 426 -15.11 -10.81 32.16
CA LYS A 426 -15.34 -9.87 33.27
C LYS A 426 -16.18 -8.65 32.84
N MET A 427 -16.13 -8.29 31.56
CA MET A 427 -16.87 -7.15 31.00
C MET A 427 -18.32 -7.47 30.62
N TYR A 428 -18.71 -8.75 30.59
CA TYR A 428 -20.03 -9.18 30.12
C TYR A 428 -21.17 -8.53 30.90
N ARG A 429 -21.04 -8.46 32.24
CA ARG A 429 -22.04 -7.85 33.12
C ARG A 429 -22.20 -6.35 32.87
N THR A 430 -21.08 -5.63 32.72
CA THR A 430 -21.07 -4.18 32.48
C THR A 430 -21.72 -3.85 31.14
N ILE A 431 -21.43 -4.64 30.10
CA ILE A 431 -22.00 -4.47 28.76
C ILE A 431 -23.50 -4.80 28.73
N THR A 432 -23.90 -5.90 29.37
CA THR A 432 -25.33 -6.27 29.42
C THR A 432 -26.12 -5.17 30.14
N ARG A 433 -25.58 -4.61 31.23
CA ARG A 433 -26.19 -3.45 31.92
C ARG A 433 -26.27 -2.24 31.00
N PHE A 434 -25.23 -1.96 30.21
CA PHE A 434 -25.22 -0.86 29.25
C PHE A 434 -26.35 -0.99 28.21
N LEU A 435 -26.55 -2.18 27.62
CA LEU A 435 -27.62 -2.42 26.64
C LEU A 435 -29.02 -2.18 27.23
N LEU A 436 -29.22 -2.47 28.51
CA LEU A 436 -30.51 -2.32 29.18
C LEU A 436 -30.74 -0.91 29.75
N LYS A 437 -29.71 -0.05 29.78
CA LYS A 437 -29.76 1.26 30.46
C LYS A 437 -30.52 2.32 29.67
N GLN A 438 -30.41 2.29 28.34
CA GLN A 438 -30.95 3.34 27.46
C GLN A 438 -31.64 2.73 26.23
N PRO A 439 -32.72 3.36 25.72
CA PRO A 439 -33.40 2.88 24.51
C PRO A 439 -32.61 3.15 23.22
N TYR A 440 -31.52 3.91 23.27
CA TYR A 440 -30.64 4.14 22.13
C TYR A 440 -29.18 4.18 22.59
N ILE A 441 -28.25 4.03 21.64
CA ILE A 441 -26.82 4.20 21.86
C ILE A 441 -26.46 5.66 21.59
N ASP A 442 -25.85 6.34 22.56
CA ASP A 442 -25.34 7.68 22.34
C ASP A 442 -24.13 7.65 21.38
N LEU A 443 -24.32 8.21 20.18
CA LEU A 443 -23.29 8.31 19.14
C LEU A 443 -22.46 9.61 19.26
N VAL A 444 -22.81 10.50 20.20
CA VAL A 444 -22.19 11.83 20.39
C VAL A 444 -21.15 11.83 21.51
N HIS A 445 -21.09 10.77 22.31
CA HIS A 445 -20.09 10.58 23.36
C HIS A 445 -19.43 9.21 23.25
N ILE A 446 -18.25 9.07 23.87
CA ILE A 446 -17.55 7.79 23.92
C ILE A 446 -18.28 6.88 24.91
N PRO A 447 -18.81 5.71 24.47
CA PRO A 447 -19.56 4.83 25.34
C PRO A 447 -18.72 4.37 26.54
N LEU A 448 -19.31 4.44 27.74
CA LEU A 448 -18.75 3.92 28.99
C LEU A 448 -17.38 4.48 29.43
N PHE A 449 -16.84 5.53 28.80
CA PHE A 449 -15.50 6.04 29.14
C PHE A 449 -15.37 6.42 30.62
N GLY A 450 -16.29 7.23 31.13
CA GLY A 450 -16.27 7.69 32.52
C GLY A 450 -16.46 6.55 33.54
N GLU A 451 -17.41 5.63 33.27
CA GLU A 451 -17.70 4.48 34.13
C GLU A 451 -16.50 3.51 34.21
N LEU A 452 -15.88 3.17 33.07
CA LEU A 452 -14.80 2.17 33.03
C LEU A 452 -13.45 2.73 33.49
N PHE A 453 -13.13 3.98 33.13
CA PHE A 453 -11.82 4.54 33.45
C PHE A 453 -11.67 4.83 34.95
N HIS A 454 -12.75 5.32 35.58
CA HIS A 454 -12.82 5.64 37.01
C HIS A 454 -13.55 4.57 37.83
N SER A 455 -13.57 3.33 37.32
CA SER A 455 -14.26 2.24 37.99
C SER A 455 -13.72 1.98 39.39
N SER A 456 -14.64 1.78 40.34
CA SER A 456 -14.35 1.36 41.71
C SER A 456 -14.57 -0.15 41.91
N SER A 457 -14.76 -0.92 40.84
CA SER A 457 -14.96 -2.37 40.92
C SER A 457 -13.67 -3.08 41.30
N THR A 458 -13.78 -4.32 41.79
CA THR A 458 -12.60 -5.19 42.00
C THR A 458 -11.84 -5.47 40.69
N GLU A 459 -12.51 -5.28 39.56
CA GLU A 459 -12.00 -5.52 38.21
C GLU A 459 -11.56 -4.24 37.49
N TYR A 460 -11.39 -3.12 38.21
CA TYR A 460 -11.07 -1.82 37.64
C TYR A 460 -9.86 -1.84 36.70
N LYS A 461 -8.85 -2.70 36.94
CA LYS A 461 -7.68 -2.83 36.06
C LYS A 461 -8.06 -3.37 34.69
N TYR A 462 -8.94 -4.36 34.65
CA TYR A 462 -9.43 -4.96 33.40
C TYR A 462 -10.32 -3.95 32.66
N GLU A 463 -11.23 -3.28 33.37
CA GLU A 463 -12.12 -2.26 32.81
C GLU A 463 -11.33 -1.07 32.22
N ARG A 464 -10.33 -0.57 32.95
CA ARG A 464 -9.44 0.50 32.51
C ARG A 464 -8.59 0.08 31.31
N GLY A 465 -8.01 -1.12 31.34
CA GLY A 465 -7.25 -1.67 30.22
C GLY A 465 -8.13 -1.82 28.96
N TRP A 466 -9.39 -2.23 29.14
CA TRP A 466 -10.33 -2.40 28.04
C TRP A 466 -10.66 -1.06 27.35
N ILE A 467 -10.94 -0.01 28.12
CA ILE A 467 -11.24 1.32 27.56
C ILE A 467 -10.00 1.99 26.95
N LEU A 468 -8.81 1.81 27.53
CA LEU A 468 -7.56 2.29 26.94
C LEU A 468 -7.27 1.58 25.61
N ASN A 469 -7.51 0.27 25.53
CA ASN A 469 -7.38 -0.47 24.28
C ASN A 469 -8.40 -0.01 23.23
N LEU A 470 -9.62 0.34 23.64
CA LEU A 470 -10.61 0.96 22.77
C LEU A 470 -10.10 2.30 22.22
N LEU A 471 -9.51 3.17 23.06
CA LEU A 471 -8.97 4.45 22.61
C LEU A 471 -7.79 4.26 21.64
N LYS A 472 -6.87 3.35 21.96
CA LYS A 472 -5.66 3.05 21.17
C LYS A 472 -5.99 2.65 19.73
N HIS A 473 -7.02 1.83 19.53
CA HIS A 473 -7.41 1.36 18.20
C HIS A 473 -8.59 2.12 17.61
N GLY A 474 -9.33 2.89 18.42
CA GLY A 474 -10.57 3.55 18.02
C GLY A 474 -10.40 4.96 17.48
N ILE A 475 -9.35 5.69 17.89
CA ILE A 475 -9.11 7.06 17.42
C ILE A 475 -8.44 7.01 16.04
N LYS A 476 -9.23 7.16 14.96
CA LYS A 476 -8.76 7.04 13.57
C LYS A 476 -9.11 8.23 12.68
N ASP A 477 -10.05 9.07 13.09
CA ASP A 477 -10.53 10.18 12.29
C ASP A 477 -10.77 11.44 13.14
N SER A 478 -10.95 12.58 12.47
CA SER A 478 -11.22 13.88 13.12
C SER A 478 -12.50 13.88 13.95
N ILE A 479 -13.50 13.06 13.57
CA ILE A 479 -14.72 12.89 14.35
C ILE A 479 -14.39 12.29 15.72
N ASP A 480 -13.51 11.29 15.80
CA ASP A 480 -13.12 10.66 17.07
C ASP A 480 -12.45 11.69 17.99
N TYR A 481 -11.60 12.54 17.42
CA TYR A 481 -10.98 13.64 18.16
C TYR A 481 -12.01 14.57 18.80
N THR A 482 -13.04 14.98 18.05
CA THR A 482 -14.08 15.85 18.63
C THR A 482 -14.82 15.18 19.79
N LEU A 483 -15.03 13.86 19.73
CA LEU A 483 -15.61 13.09 20.84
C LEU A 483 -14.66 13.04 22.04
N CYS A 484 -13.38 12.79 21.81
CA CYS A 484 -12.36 12.75 22.86
C CYS A 484 -12.21 14.11 23.56
N THR A 485 -12.26 15.22 22.81
CA THR A 485 -12.17 16.57 23.38
C THR A 485 -13.39 16.89 24.23
N LYS A 486 -14.60 16.59 23.75
CA LYS A 486 -15.85 16.78 24.53
C LYS A 486 -15.87 15.97 25.82
N ALA A 487 -15.31 14.76 25.80
CA ALA A 487 -15.21 13.89 26.97
C ALA A 487 -13.94 14.14 27.82
N TYR A 488 -13.15 15.17 27.52
CA TYR A 488 -11.89 15.50 28.20
C TYR A 488 -10.89 14.33 28.32
N VAL A 489 -10.88 13.43 27.33
CA VAL A 489 -10.08 12.20 27.36
C VAL A 489 -8.60 12.53 27.53
N PHE A 490 -8.04 13.37 26.67
CA PHE A 490 -6.60 13.67 26.69
C PHE A 490 -6.15 14.29 28.01
N LYS A 491 -6.90 15.26 28.54
CA LYS A 491 -6.61 15.89 29.82
C LYS A 491 -6.68 14.88 30.97
N THR A 492 -7.67 14.00 30.95
CA THR A 492 -7.83 12.93 31.96
C THR A 492 -6.65 11.97 31.92
N LEU A 493 -6.23 11.52 30.72
CA LEU A 493 -5.10 10.60 30.56
C LEU A 493 -3.77 11.22 30.99
N MET A 494 -3.48 12.47 30.60
CA MET A 494 -2.25 13.16 31.00
C MET A 494 -2.17 13.36 32.51
N THR A 495 -3.29 13.73 33.13
CA THR A 495 -3.37 13.93 34.59
C THR A 495 -3.22 12.60 35.32
N PHE A 496 -3.92 11.55 34.86
CA PHE A 496 -3.86 10.24 35.48
C PHE A 496 -2.47 9.61 35.35
N TYR A 497 -1.77 9.82 34.24
CA TYR A 497 -0.40 9.33 34.07
C TYR A 497 0.54 9.79 35.19
N ASN A 498 0.41 11.04 35.63
CA ASN A 498 1.22 11.64 36.69
C ASN A 498 0.74 11.26 38.10
N CYS A 499 -0.40 10.58 38.22
CA CYS A 499 -0.94 10.15 39.50
C CYS A 499 -0.13 8.97 40.06
N SER A 500 0.08 8.95 41.37
CA SER A 500 0.73 7.83 42.07
C SER A 500 -0.04 6.52 41.97
N LEU A 501 -1.34 6.57 41.69
CA LEU A 501 -2.22 5.40 41.51
C LEU A 501 -2.10 4.76 40.12
N CYS A 502 -1.28 5.33 39.22
CA CYS A 502 -1.10 4.81 37.87
C CYS A 502 0.02 3.76 37.84
N ASP A 503 -0.39 2.50 37.71
CA ASP A 503 0.52 1.37 37.51
C ASP A 503 1.29 1.51 36.18
N ASP A 504 2.50 0.97 36.11
CA ASP A 504 3.36 1.11 34.92
C ASP A 504 2.75 0.48 33.65
N SER A 505 1.97 -0.61 33.78
CA SER A 505 1.22 -1.18 32.67
C SER A 505 0.18 -0.20 32.10
N THR A 506 -0.47 0.57 32.97
CA THR A 506 -1.45 1.58 32.56
C THR A 506 -0.75 2.77 31.90
N LYS A 507 0.43 3.18 32.41
CA LYS A 507 1.27 4.19 31.77
C LYS A 507 1.63 3.81 30.33
N ILE A 508 2.04 2.56 30.10
CA ILE A 508 2.36 2.04 28.76
C ILE A 508 1.15 2.11 27.84
N GLU A 509 -0.04 1.69 28.31
CA GLU A 509 -1.27 1.78 27.51
C GLU A 509 -1.66 3.23 27.19
N ILE A 510 -1.50 4.16 28.15
CA ILE A 510 -1.72 5.59 27.90
C ILE A 510 -0.76 6.11 26.83
N LEU A 511 0.52 5.75 26.88
CA LEU A 511 1.48 6.13 25.85
C LEU A 511 1.14 5.53 24.49
N ASN A 512 0.64 4.31 24.44
CA ASN A 512 0.17 3.68 23.20
C ASN A 512 -1.03 4.43 22.60
N VAL A 513 -1.96 4.95 23.44
CA VAL A 513 -3.03 5.84 22.98
C VAL A 513 -2.42 7.10 22.34
N PHE A 514 -1.52 7.80 23.03
CA PHE A 514 -0.89 9.00 22.47
C PHE A 514 -0.08 8.73 21.19
N HIS A 515 0.59 7.58 21.11
CA HIS A 515 1.26 7.14 19.90
C HIS A 515 0.27 6.96 18.75
N SER A 516 -0.85 6.27 18.97
CA SER A 516 -1.88 6.10 17.94
C SER A 516 -2.46 7.44 17.47
N THR A 517 -2.75 8.36 18.39
CA THR A 517 -3.30 9.67 18.07
C THR A 517 -2.27 10.58 17.38
N SER A 518 -0.98 10.41 17.68
CA SER A 518 0.09 11.20 17.05
C SER A 518 0.25 10.95 15.55
N LYS A 519 -0.32 9.86 15.04
CA LYS A 519 -0.35 9.57 13.60
C LYS A 519 -1.33 10.47 12.85
N LEU A 520 -2.37 10.97 13.54
CA LEU A 520 -3.37 11.86 12.98
C LEU A 520 -2.91 13.32 13.11
N GLN A 521 -2.77 13.98 11.96
CA GLN A 521 -2.23 15.35 11.91
C GLN A 521 -3.06 16.34 12.72
N ASP A 522 -4.38 16.38 12.51
CA ASP A 522 -5.26 17.35 13.18
C ASP A 522 -5.20 17.21 14.71
N VAL A 523 -5.15 15.96 15.19
CA VAL A 523 -5.10 15.65 16.62
C VAL A 523 -3.76 16.07 17.21
N LEU A 524 -2.66 15.71 16.56
CA LEU A 524 -1.32 16.06 17.01
C LEU A 524 -1.15 17.58 17.12
N MET A 525 -1.65 18.33 16.13
CA MET A 525 -1.62 19.79 16.17
C MET A 525 -2.39 20.33 17.37
N SER A 526 -3.62 19.87 17.60
CA SER A 526 -4.38 20.31 18.78
C SER A 526 -3.70 19.96 20.11
N LEU A 527 -3.04 18.79 20.21
CA LEU A 527 -2.29 18.40 21.40
C LEU A 527 -1.14 19.37 21.68
N LEU A 528 -0.47 19.85 20.62
CA LEU A 528 0.61 20.82 20.71
C LEU A 528 0.13 22.21 21.17
N PHE A 529 -1.01 22.68 20.66
CA PHE A 529 -1.49 24.03 20.97
C PHE A 529 -2.34 24.10 22.25
N ASP A 530 -3.21 23.12 22.49
CA ASP A 530 -4.26 23.24 23.51
C ASP A 530 -3.92 22.51 24.83
N TYR A 531 -2.99 21.54 24.80
CA TYR A 531 -2.77 20.62 25.92
C TYR A 531 -1.38 20.68 26.56
N GLY A 532 -0.47 21.55 26.09
CA GLY A 532 0.90 21.62 26.62
C GLY A 532 1.66 20.30 26.45
N PHE A 533 1.40 19.58 25.36
CA PHE A 533 1.87 18.20 25.17
C PHE A 533 3.40 18.08 25.16
N LEU A 534 4.12 19.05 24.57
CA LEU A 534 5.59 19.05 24.56
C LEU A 534 6.18 19.11 25.97
N LEU A 535 5.66 20.01 26.82
CA LEU A 535 6.10 20.12 28.21
C LEU A 535 5.83 18.83 28.98
N TRP A 536 4.65 18.23 28.79
CA TRP A 536 4.32 16.95 29.41
C TRP A 536 5.34 15.86 29.00
N LEU A 537 5.63 15.72 27.71
CA LEU A 537 6.64 14.76 27.21
C LEU A 537 8.03 15.00 27.79
N GLN A 538 8.47 16.26 27.95
CA GLN A 538 9.77 16.59 28.56
C GLN A 538 9.87 16.08 30.01
N ILE A 539 8.77 16.13 30.77
CA ILE A 539 8.70 15.58 32.14
C ILE A 539 8.81 14.05 32.09
N LEU A 540 8.13 13.41 31.14
CA LEU A 540 8.12 11.95 31.00
C LEU A 540 9.50 11.37 30.71
N ILE A 541 10.25 11.99 29.79
CA ILE A 541 11.57 11.51 29.36
C ILE A 541 12.55 11.37 30.54
N LYS A 542 12.40 12.20 31.57
CA LYS A 542 13.27 12.14 32.77
C LYS A 542 12.99 10.92 33.64
N ASN A 543 11.73 10.49 33.74
CA ASN A 543 11.24 9.57 34.77
C ASN A 543 10.70 8.25 34.21
N CYS A 544 10.85 7.97 32.92
CA CYS A 544 10.23 6.83 32.27
C CYS A 544 11.11 5.57 32.23
N SER A 545 10.44 4.41 32.15
CA SER A 545 11.03 3.09 31.92
C SER A 545 11.55 2.92 30.48
N SER A 546 12.39 1.90 30.24
CA SER A 546 12.95 1.60 28.90
C SER A 546 11.86 1.26 27.87
N GLU A 547 10.79 0.58 28.27
CA GLU A 547 9.64 0.30 27.38
C GLU A 547 8.89 1.57 27.00
N SER A 548 8.70 2.48 27.96
CA SER A 548 8.09 3.79 27.70
C SER A 548 8.94 4.63 26.75
N LEU A 549 10.28 4.55 26.84
CA LEU A 549 11.20 5.25 25.92
C LEU A 549 11.04 4.79 24.46
N LYS A 550 10.79 3.51 24.21
CA LYS A 550 10.52 3.00 22.86
C LYS A 550 9.29 3.68 22.26
N ILE A 551 8.19 3.76 23.02
CA ILE A 551 6.94 4.38 22.55
C ILE A 551 7.12 5.90 22.37
N LEU A 552 7.82 6.55 23.31
CA LEU A 552 8.16 7.97 23.21
C LEU A 552 9.00 8.26 21.95
N SER A 553 9.93 7.38 21.57
CA SER A 553 10.71 7.54 20.33
C SER A 553 9.83 7.60 19.08
N LEU A 554 8.74 6.82 19.06
CA LEU A 554 7.78 6.82 17.94
C LEU A 554 6.94 8.09 17.93
N ILE A 555 6.51 8.58 19.09
CA ILE A 555 5.78 9.84 19.23
C ILE A 555 6.66 11.01 18.75
N ILE A 556 7.93 11.05 19.15
CA ILE A 556 8.90 12.07 18.74
C ILE A 556 9.14 12.04 17.23
N LYS A 557 9.24 10.85 16.63
CA LYS A 557 9.34 10.71 15.19
C LYS A 557 8.13 11.31 14.47
N ASN A 558 6.92 10.99 14.93
CA ASN A 558 5.69 11.53 14.35
C ASN A 558 5.61 13.06 14.53
N LEU A 559 6.05 13.59 15.68
CA LEU A 559 6.17 15.03 15.92
C LEU A 559 7.15 15.70 14.94
N GLY A 560 8.35 15.15 14.77
CA GLY A 560 9.36 15.74 13.90
C GLY A 560 8.96 15.76 12.41
N LEU A 561 8.25 14.73 11.94
CA LEU A 561 7.68 14.73 10.57
C LEU A 561 6.69 15.86 10.34
N ARG A 562 5.98 16.30 11.38
CA ARG A 562 4.87 17.27 11.26
C ARG A 562 5.28 18.69 11.59
N LEU A 563 6.24 18.85 12.50
CA LEU A 563 6.82 20.15 12.82
C LEU A 563 7.44 20.82 11.60
N GLN A 564 7.84 20.09 10.55
CA GLN A 564 8.26 20.65 9.25
C GLN A 564 7.27 21.65 8.62
N SER A 565 5.98 21.55 8.97
CA SER A 565 4.92 22.40 8.43
C SER A 565 4.52 23.59 9.31
N ILE A 566 5.11 23.72 10.51
CA ILE A 566 4.70 24.70 11.53
C ILE A 566 5.70 25.85 11.59
N ASP A 567 5.23 27.09 11.39
CA ASP A 567 6.07 28.31 11.42
C ASP A 567 6.21 28.96 12.81
N ASN A 568 5.65 28.34 13.85
CA ASN A 568 5.72 28.86 15.21
C ASN A 568 7.09 28.59 15.86
N GLN A 569 7.89 29.65 16.01
CA GLN A 569 9.25 29.59 16.58
C GLN A 569 9.29 29.06 18.02
N VAL A 570 8.26 29.31 18.84
CA VAL A 570 8.24 28.88 20.25
C VAL A 570 8.14 27.36 20.35
N GLN A 571 7.26 26.74 19.57
CA GLN A 571 7.08 25.28 19.57
C GLN A 571 8.28 24.54 18.99
N LEU A 572 8.99 25.16 18.04
CA LEU A 572 10.25 24.63 17.52
C LEU A 572 11.32 24.61 18.60
N LEU A 573 11.45 25.69 19.37
CA LEU A 573 12.39 25.74 20.50
C LEU A 573 12.04 24.71 21.58
N GLU A 574 10.76 24.56 21.92
CA GLU A 574 10.29 23.55 22.87
C GLU A 574 10.57 22.11 22.39
N PHE A 575 10.45 21.88 21.08
CA PHE A 575 10.80 20.61 20.46
C PHE A 575 12.31 20.35 20.46
N ASP A 576 13.14 21.36 20.19
CA ASP A 576 14.60 21.27 20.29
C ASP A 576 15.03 20.89 21.72
N CYS A 577 14.43 21.53 22.73
CA CYS A 577 14.64 21.17 24.13
C CYS A 577 14.24 19.72 24.42
N LEU A 578 13.09 19.28 23.89
CA LEU A 578 12.62 17.91 24.05
C LEU A 578 13.58 16.89 23.42
N LEU A 579 14.06 17.18 22.21
CA LEU A 579 15.01 16.34 21.48
C LEU A 579 16.35 16.25 22.22
N MET A 580 16.85 17.36 22.75
CA MET A 580 18.06 17.39 23.58
C MET A 580 17.92 16.53 24.84
N LEU A 581 16.79 16.64 25.54
CA LEU A 581 16.51 15.82 26.72
C LEU A 581 16.43 14.33 26.38
N PHE A 582 15.80 14.00 25.25
CA PHE A 582 15.70 12.62 24.78
C PHE A 582 17.07 12.01 24.49
N ILE A 583 17.93 12.73 23.75
CA ILE A 583 19.29 12.29 23.43
C ILE A 583 20.14 12.13 24.71
N ARG A 584 20.01 13.07 25.66
CA ARG A 584 20.71 12.98 26.94
C ARG A 584 20.26 11.75 27.74
N ARG A 585 18.97 11.41 27.70
CA ARG A 585 18.45 10.20 28.36
C ARG A 585 18.98 8.93 27.71
N LEU A 586 18.99 8.86 26.37
CA LEU A 586 19.52 7.71 25.63
C LEU A 586 21.01 7.47 25.91
N LYS A 587 21.82 8.52 26.05
CA LYS A 587 23.24 8.41 26.44
C LYS A 587 23.47 7.72 27.77
N ASN A 588 22.51 7.83 28.69
CA ASN A 588 22.61 7.25 30.02
C ASN A 588 22.09 5.80 30.06
N GLU A 589 21.46 5.31 28.99
CA GLU A 589 21.02 3.91 28.90
C GLU A 589 22.10 3.04 28.27
N THR A 590 22.43 1.93 28.94
CA THR A 590 23.46 0.97 28.50
C THR A 590 23.00 0.05 27.37
N THR A 591 21.68 0.00 27.08
CA THR A 591 21.08 -0.88 26.06
C THR A 591 20.10 -0.11 25.17
N ILE A 592 20.62 0.54 24.12
CA ILE A 592 19.78 1.21 23.12
C ILE A 592 19.41 0.18 22.05
N SER A 593 18.12 -0.11 21.87
CA SER A 593 17.68 -0.93 20.73
C SER A 593 17.87 -0.18 19.41
N SER A 594 18.38 -0.84 18.37
CA SER A 594 18.63 -0.27 17.03
C SER A 594 17.46 0.54 16.48
N SER A 595 16.22 0.08 16.71
CA SER A 595 15.01 0.77 16.29
C SER A 595 14.81 2.17 16.89
N ILE A 596 15.27 2.41 18.13
CA ILE A 596 15.19 3.73 18.76
C ILE A 596 16.21 4.67 18.09
N ALA A 597 17.42 4.17 17.84
CA ALA A 597 18.47 4.94 17.18
C ALA A 597 18.03 5.35 15.76
N ASP A 598 17.46 4.42 14.97
CA ASP A 598 16.96 4.71 13.62
C ASP A 598 15.82 5.74 13.63
N ASN A 599 14.89 5.64 14.57
CA ASN A 599 13.79 6.60 14.69
C ASN A 599 14.32 8.00 15.03
N VAL A 600 15.23 8.11 15.99
CA VAL A 600 15.85 9.39 16.39
C VAL A 600 16.67 9.97 15.25
N MET A 601 17.51 9.16 14.59
CA MET A 601 18.32 9.59 13.44
C MET A 601 17.45 10.04 12.28
N SER A 602 16.39 9.31 11.94
CA SER A 602 15.44 9.72 10.90
C SER A 602 14.74 11.05 11.23
N THR A 603 14.50 11.31 12.51
CA THR A 603 13.90 12.57 12.99
C THR A 603 14.89 13.72 12.88
N ILE A 604 16.14 13.50 13.30
CA ILE A 604 17.23 14.48 13.22
C ILE A 604 17.53 14.83 11.76
N VAL A 605 17.69 13.85 10.88
CA VAL A 605 17.98 14.08 9.45
C VAL A 605 16.86 14.91 8.82
N LYS A 606 15.61 14.54 9.03
CA LYS A 606 14.45 15.26 8.49
C LYS A 606 14.27 16.65 9.09
N TYR A 607 14.66 16.86 10.35
CA TYR A 607 14.65 18.18 10.98
C TYR A 607 15.78 19.07 10.43
N GLN A 608 16.97 18.50 10.22
CA GLN A 608 18.11 19.18 9.60
C GLN A 608 17.84 19.60 8.15
N GLU A 609 17.13 18.78 7.37
CA GLU A 609 16.69 19.13 6.01
C GLU A 609 15.82 20.41 6.00
N ARG A 610 14.99 20.61 7.04
CA ARG A 610 14.21 21.85 7.19
C ARG A 610 15.09 23.04 7.57
N LEU A 611 16.02 22.88 8.50
CA LEU A 611 16.93 23.96 8.92
C LEU A 611 17.84 24.44 7.77
N LYS A 612 18.16 23.57 6.81
CA LYS A 612 18.84 23.94 5.55
C LYS A 612 17.99 24.85 4.65
N LEU A 613 16.66 24.84 4.76
CA LEU A 613 15.75 25.76 4.06
C LEU A 613 15.58 27.10 4.81
N SER A 614 15.81 27.13 6.12
CA SER A 614 15.67 28.31 6.98
C SER A 614 17.01 28.78 7.54
N VAL A 615 17.96 29.19 6.68
CA VAL A 615 19.28 29.60 7.16
C VAL A 615 19.26 31.04 7.69
N ASN A 616 19.47 31.18 9.01
CA ASN A 616 20.14 32.34 9.60
C ASN A 616 21.29 31.83 10.52
N ILE A 617 22.51 32.31 10.28
CA ILE A 617 23.80 31.64 10.57
C ILE A 617 24.12 31.45 12.07
N GLN A 618 23.31 31.98 12.99
CA GLN A 618 23.54 31.83 14.44
C GLN A 618 23.03 30.51 15.04
N GLN A 619 22.08 29.82 14.40
CA GLN A 619 21.57 28.51 14.88
C GLN A 619 22.54 27.35 14.65
N ILE A 620 23.54 27.52 13.77
CA ILE A 620 24.54 26.50 13.40
C ILE A 620 25.48 26.16 14.57
N LYS A 621 25.67 27.07 15.54
CA LYS A 621 26.50 26.78 16.72
C LYS A 621 25.91 25.69 17.62
N HIS A 622 24.58 25.63 17.77
CA HIS A 622 23.94 24.53 18.50
C HIS A 622 23.99 23.20 17.73
N ILE A 623 24.04 23.23 16.40
CA ILE A 623 24.14 22.04 15.54
C ILE A 623 25.54 21.40 15.61
N ALA A 624 26.60 22.20 15.80
CA ALA A 624 27.96 21.68 16.01
C ALA A 624 28.05 20.82 17.29
N ASP A 625 27.35 21.22 18.35
CA ASP A 625 27.22 20.43 19.58
C ASP A 625 26.40 19.14 19.33
N TYR A 626 25.35 19.19 18.51
CA TYR A 626 24.62 17.99 18.09
C TYR A 626 25.48 17.00 17.29
N SER A 627 26.29 17.47 16.35
CA SER A 627 27.17 16.62 15.52
C SER A 627 28.28 15.97 16.35
N THR A 628 28.80 16.68 17.34
CA THR A 628 29.80 16.16 18.28
C THR A 628 29.16 15.24 19.33
N ILE A 629 27.89 15.45 19.69
CA ILE A 629 27.09 14.56 20.52
C ILE A 629 26.79 13.24 19.78
N VAL A 630 26.43 13.29 18.50
CA VAL A 630 26.18 12.10 17.65
C VAL A 630 27.47 11.33 17.37
N LYS A 631 28.61 12.03 17.22
CA LYS A 631 29.94 11.39 17.14
C LYS A 631 30.41 10.78 18.46
N LYS A 632 30.00 11.32 19.61
CA LYS A 632 30.33 10.77 20.95
C LYS A 632 29.42 9.63 21.39
N THR A 633 28.20 9.52 20.85
CA THR A 633 27.39 8.31 21.01
C THR A 633 27.94 7.25 20.07
N SER A 634 28.55 6.22 20.63
CA SER A 634 29.12 5.03 19.97
C SER A 634 28.07 4.16 19.25
N LEU A 635 27.25 4.76 18.38
CA LEU A 635 26.28 4.07 17.51
C LEU A 635 26.78 3.97 16.06
N LEU A 636 27.74 4.82 15.66
CA LEU A 636 28.34 4.77 14.32
C LEU A 636 29.60 3.90 14.23
N SER A 637 30.22 3.51 15.35
CA SER A 637 31.41 2.64 15.32
C SER A 637 31.11 1.16 15.06
N CYS A 638 29.84 0.76 14.93
CA CYS A 638 29.45 -0.61 14.58
C CYS A 638 28.97 -0.75 13.12
N PHE A 639 28.94 0.34 12.33
CA PHE A 639 28.46 0.32 10.94
C PHE A 639 29.41 0.99 9.93
N CYS A 640 30.64 1.34 10.34
CA CYS A 640 31.73 1.65 9.42
C CYS A 640 32.64 0.44 9.23
#